data_AF-A0A847G3X0-F1
#
_entry.id   AF-A0A847G3X0-F1
#
_cell.length_a   1.000
_cell.length_b   1.000
_cell.length_c   1.000
_cell.angle_alpha   90.00
_cell.angle_beta   90.00
_cell.angle_gamma   90.00
#
_symmetry.space_group_name_H-M   'P 1'
#
loop_
_entity.id
_entity.type
_entity.pdbx_description
1 polymer ?
#
loop_
_entity_poly.entity_id
_entity_poly.type
_entity_poly.pdbx_seq_one_letter_code
_entity_poly.pdbx_strand_id
1 'polypeptide(L)'
;MTTITLTIDGKVVQVEHGQTILQAAKDNGIDVPTLCAHKDLPPFGGCRMCVVEVDGMRGYPTSCTTPAEEGMVVRTETSDLKNLRLETLSFLLSEHPLSCLICPENENCAECMMTIRKSGATTGCGSCPKNGQCELQTLAHRLGMEEIRLPVKYRMFPVEKFDPFYDRDYNLCILCGRCVQICEKLHFLSTLTFVERGAKSSVGTAFGRSHVEAGCSFCGACVDHCPTGALTEKTRKWEGVPESTVETTCPYCAAGCSIQLQIKNGTVIGSLPGSDASVNSGNLCVHGRFGITEVVNSPARLKKPWRLVEGRSMDCPWEEAIELAACKLVECPPGKAALQLSSDLPVEDLYLAKKFAHEVLRIPDLSGSDPNTSIEFEKLIQHSASFDQLRDADCVLVAGLDTRYTFSWMEHDLKRLKRKGAFLISVNGGKKPVDQNVHSFLYAREGNAGAVIAELMDTIETGRTGSSLMEQAAEALRNCRKPFLLIGPEYLGDRDAIASLAQLADKLKAGVICLPTQGNFNGAMVTDTIRFIHPGQNGLDVLYTIGSQPKTTTGYTIYQGAYPVEDHHIDLCLPTAMFSERNGSFINAELRRRPLNKAVEPPGLAMPDWQIIASIAVKMGASGFGYTSVEEIGEEMNILGDWKSDKTGIPGLATALGNASRYEPTLYGEPLSKRVAGLRTLFPENLAEKGIE
;
A
#
# COMPACT_ATOMS: atom_id res chain seq x y z
N MET A 1 6.91 -35.41 -4.21
CA MET A 1 5.43 -35.34 -4.17
C MET A 1 4.90 -36.49 -5.01
N THR A 2 3.92 -37.22 -4.51
CA THR A 2 3.30 -38.33 -5.25
C THR A 2 2.29 -37.74 -6.23
N THR A 3 2.42 -38.03 -7.51
CA THR A 3 1.43 -37.63 -8.52
C THR A 3 0.35 -38.69 -8.63
N ILE A 4 -0.88 -38.25 -8.85
CA ILE A 4 -2.02 -39.12 -9.12
C ILE A 4 -2.63 -38.79 -10.48
N THR A 5 -3.25 -39.79 -11.10
CA THR A 5 -3.93 -39.67 -12.38
C THR A 5 -5.43 -39.81 -12.19
N LEU A 6 -6.20 -38.88 -12.74
CA LEU A 6 -7.66 -38.94 -12.78
C LEU A 6 -8.17 -38.50 -14.16
N THR A 7 -9.43 -38.79 -14.47
CA THR A 7 -10.08 -38.38 -15.72
C THR A 7 -11.15 -37.34 -15.42
N ILE A 8 -11.06 -36.16 -16.03
CA ILE A 8 -12.06 -35.10 -15.93
C ILE A 8 -12.59 -34.79 -17.33
N ASP A 9 -13.89 -34.97 -17.55
CA ASP A 9 -14.56 -34.78 -18.86
C ASP A 9 -13.87 -35.54 -20.01
N GLY A 10 -13.43 -36.78 -19.73
CA GLY A 10 -12.72 -37.63 -20.69
C GLY A 10 -11.25 -37.27 -20.91
N LYS A 11 -10.76 -36.17 -20.32
CA LYS A 11 -9.34 -35.79 -20.35
C LYS A 11 -8.61 -36.41 -19.16
N VAL A 12 -7.57 -37.19 -19.45
CA VAL A 12 -6.66 -37.72 -18.41
C VAL A 12 -5.77 -36.58 -17.93
N VAL A 13 -5.77 -36.34 -16.63
CA VAL A 13 -5.00 -35.27 -15.97
C VAL A 13 -4.11 -35.84 -14.88
N GLN A 14 -2.90 -35.30 -14.76
CA GLN A 14 -1.95 -35.65 -13.70
C GLN A 14 -1.86 -34.48 -12.73
N VAL A 15 -1.99 -34.79 -11.44
CA VAL A 15 -2.08 -33.78 -10.39
C VAL A 15 -1.34 -34.20 -9.13
N GLU A 16 -1.04 -33.24 -8.27
CA GLU A 16 -0.41 -33.53 -6.98
C GLU A 16 -1.39 -34.17 -6.01
N HIS A 17 -0.94 -35.23 -5.33
CA HIS A 17 -1.73 -35.86 -4.28
C HIS A 17 -2.07 -34.87 -3.16
N GLY A 18 -3.36 -34.79 -2.79
CA GLY A 18 -3.88 -33.85 -1.80
C GLY A 18 -4.59 -32.63 -2.39
N GLN A 19 -4.51 -32.42 -3.71
CA GLN A 19 -5.33 -31.42 -4.40
C GLN A 19 -6.82 -31.81 -4.37
N THR A 20 -7.70 -30.79 -4.45
CA THR A 20 -9.14 -31.01 -4.64
C THR A 20 -9.45 -31.20 -6.12
N ILE A 21 -10.61 -31.78 -6.45
CA ILE A 21 -11.07 -31.90 -7.84
C ILE A 21 -11.11 -30.51 -8.53
N LEU A 22 -11.49 -29.46 -7.80
CA LEU A 22 -11.52 -28.10 -8.35
C LEU A 22 -10.12 -27.58 -8.68
N GLN A 23 -9.14 -27.83 -7.82
CA GLN A 23 -7.74 -27.46 -8.08
C GLN A 23 -7.23 -28.20 -9.31
N ALA A 24 -7.43 -29.53 -9.33
CA ALA A 24 -7.05 -30.40 -10.42
C ALA A 24 -7.64 -29.96 -11.78
N ALA A 25 -8.92 -29.59 -11.79
CA ALA A 25 -9.60 -29.05 -12.97
C ALA A 25 -8.97 -27.74 -13.44
N LYS A 26 -8.79 -26.76 -12.54
CA LYS A 26 -8.24 -25.44 -12.86
C LYS A 26 -6.82 -25.52 -13.41
N ASP A 27 -5.96 -26.31 -12.78
CA ASP A 27 -4.56 -26.47 -13.19
C ASP A 27 -4.45 -27.10 -14.60
N ASN A 28 -5.51 -27.80 -15.05
CA ASN A 28 -5.59 -28.44 -16.36
C ASN A 28 -6.47 -27.70 -17.38
N GLY A 29 -6.87 -26.45 -17.07
CA GLY A 29 -7.67 -25.59 -17.94
C GLY A 29 -9.14 -26.01 -18.07
N ILE A 30 -9.67 -26.78 -17.12
CA ILE A 30 -11.06 -27.21 -17.06
C ILE A 30 -11.81 -26.28 -16.10
N ASP A 31 -12.80 -25.57 -16.62
CA ASP A 31 -13.49 -24.51 -15.89
C ASP A 31 -14.75 -25.01 -15.17
N VAL A 32 -14.65 -25.15 -13.85
CA VAL A 32 -15.78 -25.50 -12.97
C VAL A 32 -16.32 -24.24 -12.28
N PRO A 33 -17.63 -23.93 -12.37
CA PRO A 33 -18.18 -22.68 -11.85
C PRO A 33 -18.12 -22.58 -10.33
N THR A 34 -17.62 -21.45 -9.81
CA THR A 34 -17.53 -21.20 -8.36
C THR A 34 -17.78 -19.74 -8.01
N LEU A 35 -18.35 -19.47 -6.82
CA LEU A 35 -18.50 -18.11 -6.27
C LEU A 35 -17.81 -17.92 -4.91
N CYS A 36 -17.60 -19.00 -4.16
CA CYS A 36 -16.96 -18.94 -2.84
C CYS A 36 -15.51 -19.40 -2.83
N ALA A 37 -15.07 -20.17 -3.83
CA ALA A 37 -13.70 -20.69 -3.87
C ALA A 37 -12.70 -19.58 -4.22
N HIS A 38 -11.54 -19.61 -3.58
CA HIS A 38 -10.41 -18.71 -3.85
C HIS A 38 -9.11 -19.52 -3.72
N LYS A 39 -8.10 -19.23 -4.54
CA LYS A 39 -6.86 -20.04 -4.62
C LYS A 39 -6.08 -20.10 -3.30
N ASP A 40 -6.07 -18.99 -2.57
CA ASP A 40 -5.31 -18.85 -1.32
C ASP A 40 -6.14 -19.20 -0.06
N LEU A 41 -7.38 -19.66 -0.22
CA LEU A 41 -8.27 -19.98 0.91
C LEU A 41 -8.53 -21.48 1.02
N PRO A 42 -8.73 -22.00 2.24
CA PRO A 42 -9.15 -23.37 2.42
C PRO A 42 -10.55 -23.60 1.81
N PRO A 43 -10.86 -24.84 1.40
CA PRO A 43 -12.19 -25.22 0.94
C PRO A 43 -13.32 -24.78 1.88
N PHE A 44 -14.37 -24.16 1.33
CA PHE A 44 -15.53 -23.68 2.10
C PHE A 44 -16.82 -24.46 1.81
N GLY A 45 -17.12 -24.74 0.53
CA GLY A 45 -18.34 -25.44 0.13
C GLY A 45 -19.64 -24.63 0.30
N GLY A 46 -19.57 -23.31 0.49
CA GLY A 46 -20.74 -22.47 0.77
C GLY A 46 -21.69 -22.26 -0.42
N CYS A 47 -21.16 -21.99 -1.62
CA CYS A 47 -22.01 -21.60 -2.77
C CYS A 47 -22.63 -22.77 -3.55
N ARG A 48 -22.08 -23.99 -3.40
CA ARG A 48 -22.50 -25.21 -4.13
C ARG A 48 -22.52 -25.14 -5.66
N MET A 49 -22.02 -24.08 -6.29
CA MET A 49 -21.92 -23.98 -7.76
C MET A 49 -20.97 -25.02 -8.38
N CYS A 50 -20.00 -25.49 -7.59
CA CYS A 50 -18.92 -26.36 -8.02
C CYS A 50 -19.25 -27.86 -7.95
N VAL A 51 -20.54 -28.20 -7.88
CA VAL A 51 -21.00 -29.60 -7.92
C VAL A 51 -20.54 -30.29 -9.20
N VAL A 52 -20.12 -31.54 -9.05
CA VAL A 52 -19.63 -32.42 -10.11
C VAL A 52 -20.20 -33.81 -9.91
N GLU A 53 -20.18 -34.63 -10.95
CA GLU A 53 -20.55 -36.04 -10.91
C GLU A 53 -19.26 -36.88 -10.88
N VAL A 54 -19.20 -37.87 -9.99
CA VAL A 54 -18.02 -38.72 -9.81
C VAL A 54 -18.47 -40.17 -9.82
N ASP A 55 -17.87 -40.98 -10.70
CA ASP A 55 -18.21 -42.40 -10.80
C ASP A 55 -17.94 -43.12 -9.46
N GLY A 56 -18.92 -43.90 -9.00
CA GLY A 56 -18.84 -44.61 -7.73
C GLY A 56 -19.21 -43.78 -6.50
N MET A 57 -19.41 -42.46 -6.61
CA MET A 57 -19.94 -41.63 -5.53
C MET A 57 -21.45 -41.41 -5.67
N ARG A 58 -22.17 -41.45 -4.55
CA ARG A 58 -23.60 -41.14 -4.54
C ARG A 58 -23.84 -39.62 -4.51
N GLY A 59 -24.68 -39.15 -5.43
CA GLY A 59 -25.06 -37.73 -5.53
C GLY A 59 -23.99 -36.88 -6.20
N TYR A 60 -24.11 -35.55 -6.08
CA TYR A 60 -23.23 -34.58 -6.73
C TYR A 60 -22.34 -33.88 -5.70
N PRO A 61 -21.15 -34.42 -5.38
CA PRO A 61 -20.24 -33.79 -4.44
C PRO A 61 -19.71 -32.45 -4.96
N THR A 62 -19.26 -31.59 -4.04
CA THR A 62 -18.62 -30.31 -4.37
C THR A 62 -17.15 -30.50 -4.70
N SER A 63 -16.74 -30.17 -5.93
CA SER A 63 -15.35 -30.30 -6.38
C SER A 63 -14.34 -29.52 -5.52
N CYS A 64 -14.76 -28.43 -4.87
CA CYS A 64 -13.88 -27.62 -4.04
C CYS A 64 -13.49 -28.28 -2.71
N THR A 65 -14.25 -29.25 -2.21
CA THR A 65 -13.98 -29.92 -0.92
C THR A 65 -13.60 -31.39 -1.09
N THR A 66 -13.87 -31.97 -2.26
CA THR A 66 -13.56 -33.37 -2.54
C THR A 66 -12.10 -33.51 -2.99
N PRO A 67 -11.25 -34.26 -2.26
CA PRO A 67 -9.89 -34.57 -2.69
C PRO A 67 -9.91 -35.37 -4.01
N ALA A 68 -8.94 -35.11 -4.88
CA ALA A 68 -8.72 -35.94 -6.06
C ALA A 68 -8.06 -37.27 -5.64
N GLU A 69 -8.54 -38.38 -6.20
CA GLU A 69 -8.01 -39.73 -5.95
C GLU A 69 -7.58 -40.41 -7.26
N GLU A 70 -6.67 -41.37 -7.15
CA GLU A 70 -6.18 -42.13 -8.30
C GLU A 70 -7.32 -42.88 -9.00
N GLY A 71 -7.37 -42.79 -10.32
CA GLY A 71 -8.37 -43.46 -11.15
C GLY A 71 -9.78 -42.86 -11.06
N MET A 72 -9.96 -41.73 -10.37
CA MET A 72 -11.26 -41.07 -10.27
C MET A 72 -11.74 -40.60 -11.65
N VAL A 73 -13.02 -40.78 -11.96
CA VAL A 73 -13.64 -40.30 -13.20
C VAL A 73 -14.69 -39.26 -12.84
N VAL A 74 -14.47 -38.02 -13.28
CA VAL A 74 -15.27 -36.85 -12.94
C VAL A 74 -15.90 -36.28 -14.21
N ARG A 75 -17.19 -35.96 -14.14
CA ARG A 75 -17.92 -35.20 -15.17
C ARG A 75 -18.31 -33.85 -14.58
N THR A 76 -17.94 -32.76 -15.26
CA THR A 76 -18.22 -31.40 -14.78
C THR A 76 -19.41 -30.76 -15.49
N GLU A 77 -19.79 -31.28 -16.66
CA GLU A 77 -20.93 -30.81 -17.46
C GLU A 77 -21.87 -31.97 -17.82
N THR A 78 -22.98 -32.06 -17.10
CA THR A 78 -24.11 -32.96 -17.41
C THR A 78 -25.41 -32.17 -17.30
N SER A 79 -26.49 -32.67 -17.92
CA SER A 79 -27.81 -32.04 -17.85
C SER A 79 -28.32 -31.89 -16.42
N ASP A 80 -28.05 -32.89 -15.57
CA ASP A 80 -28.47 -32.86 -14.17
C ASP A 80 -27.68 -31.82 -13.38
N LEU A 81 -26.36 -31.72 -13.62
CA LEU A 81 -25.52 -30.70 -13.01
C LEU A 81 -25.96 -29.29 -13.43
N LYS A 82 -26.32 -29.09 -14.70
CA LYS A 82 -26.83 -27.80 -15.19
C LYS A 82 -28.12 -27.40 -14.46
N ASN A 83 -29.07 -28.33 -14.34
CA ASN A 83 -30.33 -28.09 -13.61
C ASN A 83 -30.08 -27.77 -12.14
N LEU A 84 -29.23 -28.55 -11.46
CA LEU A 84 -28.89 -28.33 -10.05
C LEU A 84 -28.21 -26.97 -9.82
N ARG A 85 -27.32 -26.55 -10.74
CA ARG A 85 -26.67 -25.24 -10.69
C ARG A 85 -27.67 -24.10 -10.89
N LEU A 86 -28.62 -24.23 -11.83
CA LEU A 86 -29.68 -23.24 -12.05
C LEU A 86 -30.60 -23.12 -10.83
N GLU A 87 -31.00 -24.24 -10.21
CA GLU A 87 -31.78 -24.23 -8.97
C GLU A 87 -31.02 -23.59 -7.81
N THR A 88 -29.74 -23.96 -7.63
CA THR A 88 -28.87 -23.37 -6.60
C THR A 88 -28.72 -21.86 -6.81
N LEU A 89 -28.50 -21.43 -8.06
CA LEU A 89 -28.40 -20.01 -8.39
C LEU A 89 -29.73 -19.28 -8.14
N SER A 90 -30.88 -19.92 -8.42
CA SER A 90 -32.20 -19.38 -8.08
C SER A 90 -32.38 -19.15 -6.57
N PHE A 91 -31.80 -19.99 -5.71
CA PHE A 91 -31.79 -19.74 -4.26
C PHE A 91 -30.90 -18.56 -3.88
N LEU A 92 -29.71 -18.42 -4.48
CA LEU A 92 -28.82 -17.29 -4.21
C LEU A 92 -29.44 -15.96 -4.66
N LEU A 93 -30.15 -16.00 -5.78
CA LEU A 93 -30.76 -14.83 -6.39
C LEU A 93 -32.11 -14.46 -5.76
N SER A 94 -32.84 -15.36 -5.11
CA SER A 94 -34.14 -15.04 -4.50
C SER A 94 -34.08 -13.91 -3.46
N GLU A 95 -32.90 -13.64 -2.88
CA GLU A 95 -32.68 -12.54 -1.94
C GLU A 95 -31.72 -11.45 -2.47
N HIS A 96 -31.35 -11.50 -3.75
CA HIS A 96 -30.46 -10.54 -4.40
C HIS A 96 -31.27 -9.60 -5.32
N PRO A 97 -30.97 -8.29 -5.40
CA PRO A 97 -31.63 -7.39 -6.35
C PRO A 97 -31.18 -7.72 -7.77
N LEU A 98 -31.94 -8.60 -8.42
CA LEU A 98 -31.55 -9.33 -9.62
C LEU A 98 -32.31 -8.89 -10.87
N SER A 99 -33.33 -8.04 -10.77
CA SER A 99 -34.35 -7.88 -11.83
C SER A 99 -33.74 -7.57 -13.20
N CYS A 100 -32.59 -6.90 -13.25
CA CYS A 100 -31.86 -6.62 -14.48
C CYS A 100 -31.22 -7.85 -15.17
N LEU A 101 -30.89 -8.92 -14.42
CA LEU A 101 -30.22 -10.12 -14.94
C LEU A 101 -31.13 -10.99 -15.80
N ILE A 102 -32.44 -10.98 -15.53
CA ILE A 102 -33.45 -11.79 -16.23
C ILE A 102 -34.45 -10.93 -17.02
N CYS A 103 -34.24 -9.61 -17.05
CA CYS A 103 -35.13 -8.70 -17.78
C CYS A 103 -34.87 -8.85 -19.29
N PRO A 104 -35.91 -9.10 -20.11
CA PRO A 104 -35.76 -9.15 -21.57
C PRO A 104 -35.38 -7.79 -22.18
N GLU A 105 -35.66 -6.69 -21.50
CA GLU A 105 -35.34 -5.31 -21.93
C GLU A 105 -33.98 -4.83 -21.41
N ASN A 106 -33.13 -5.72 -20.91
CA ASN A 106 -31.86 -5.34 -20.28
C ASN A 106 -30.91 -4.58 -21.23
N GLU A 107 -30.84 -4.98 -22.51
CA GLU A 107 -30.02 -4.37 -23.56
C GLU A 107 -30.52 -2.95 -23.86
N ASN A 108 -31.82 -2.80 -24.11
CA ASN A 108 -32.47 -1.51 -24.31
C ASN A 108 -32.24 -0.55 -23.12
N CYS A 109 -32.35 -1.07 -21.89
CA CYS A 109 -32.07 -0.30 -20.69
C CYS A 109 -30.59 0.08 -20.57
N ALA A 110 -29.66 -0.78 -20.99
CA ALA A 110 -28.22 -0.49 -20.96
C ALA A 110 -27.86 0.66 -21.91
N GLU A 111 -28.51 0.75 -23.07
CA GLU A 111 -28.36 1.86 -24.00
C GLU A 111 -28.99 3.16 -23.48
N CYS A 112 -30.15 3.06 -22.82
CA CYS A 112 -30.90 4.24 -22.36
C CYS A 112 -30.45 4.77 -20.98
N MET A 113 -29.82 3.96 -20.13
CA MET A 113 -29.42 4.34 -18.77
C MET A 113 -28.06 5.05 -18.71
N MET A 114 -28.06 6.34 -19.02
CA MET A 114 -26.87 7.19 -18.89
C MET A 114 -26.67 7.76 -17.46
N THR A 115 -27.71 7.81 -16.62
CA THR A 115 -27.70 8.65 -15.39
C THR A 115 -27.91 7.94 -14.06
N ILE A 116 -28.40 6.68 -14.03
CA ILE A 116 -28.87 6.02 -12.79
C ILE A 116 -27.75 5.38 -11.95
N ARG A 117 -26.48 5.50 -12.37
CA ARG A 117 -25.38 4.78 -11.71
C ARG A 117 -25.10 5.23 -10.27
N LYS A 118 -25.54 6.40 -9.79
CA LYS A 118 -25.21 6.91 -8.44
C LYS A 118 -26.38 6.84 -7.46
N SER A 119 -26.93 5.64 -7.25
CA SER A 119 -28.03 5.44 -6.28
C SER A 119 -27.51 5.33 -4.85
N GLY A 120 -28.31 5.81 -3.89
CA GLY A 120 -28.05 5.64 -2.46
C GLY A 120 -28.23 4.20 -1.95
N ALA A 121 -28.99 3.39 -2.69
CA ALA A 121 -29.24 1.97 -2.44
C ALA A 121 -29.31 1.20 -3.77
N THR A 122 -28.75 0.00 -3.83
CA THR A 122 -28.71 -0.78 -5.06
C THR A 122 -30.02 -1.54 -5.25
N THR A 123 -30.77 -1.23 -6.30
CA THR A 123 -32.06 -1.89 -6.60
C THR A 123 -31.97 -2.86 -7.77
N GLY A 124 -30.81 -2.93 -8.44
CA GLY A 124 -30.51 -3.85 -9.53
C GLY A 124 -29.14 -3.57 -10.15
N CYS A 125 -28.72 -4.41 -11.10
CA CYS A 125 -27.39 -4.32 -11.72
C CYS A 125 -27.12 -2.94 -12.35
N GLY A 126 -28.11 -2.29 -12.97
CA GLY A 126 -27.92 -0.95 -13.54
C GLY A 126 -27.56 0.15 -12.53
N SER A 127 -27.95 -0.04 -11.26
CA SER A 127 -27.60 0.85 -10.13
C SER A 127 -26.44 0.31 -9.29
N CYS A 128 -25.88 -0.85 -9.64
CA CYS A 128 -24.85 -1.54 -8.89
C CYS A 128 -23.46 -1.06 -9.33
N PRO A 129 -22.57 -0.70 -8.39
CA PRO A 129 -21.20 -0.29 -8.72
C PRO A 129 -20.38 -1.39 -9.41
N LYS A 130 -20.68 -2.67 -9.14
CA LYS A 130 -19.95 -3.83 -9.68
C LYS A 130 -20.53 -4.34 -11.01
N ASN A 131 -21.43 -3.58 -11.64
CA ASN A 131 -22.01 -3.97 -12.93
C ASN A 131 -20.92 -4.13 -14.01
N GLY A 132 -20.92 -5.26 -14.70
CA GLY A 132 -19.90 -5.62 -15.70
C GLY A 132 -18.60 -6.20 -15.11
N GLN A 133 -18.48 -6.29 -13.78
CA GLN A 133 -17.32 -6.89 -13.07
C GLN A 133 -17.75 -7.94 -12.02
N CYS A 134 -19.03 -8.27 -11.96
CA CYS A 134 -19.61 -9.11 -10.93
C CYS A 134 -19.52 -10.59 -11.33
N GLU A 135 -18.85 -11.42 -10.52
CA GLU A 135 -18.75 -12.87 -10.77
C GLU A 135 -20.12 -13.55 -10.78
N LEU A 136 -21.06 -13.07 -9.96
CA LEU A 136 -22.44 -13.58 -9.92
C LEU A 136 -23.19 -13.27 -11.23
N GLN A 137 -23.00 -12.07 -11.78
CA GLN A 137 -23.58 -11.67 -13.06
C GLN A 137 -23.03 -12.54 -14.19
N THR A 138 -21.70 -12.69 -14.26
CA THR A 138 -21.04 -13.57 -15.24
C THR A 138 -21.55 -15.01 -15.15
N LEU A 139 -21.71 -15.53 -13.94
CA LEU A 139 -22.20 -16.90 -13.74
C LEU A 139 -23.67 -17.07 -14.15
N ALA A 140 -24.52 -16.09 -13.86
CA ALA A 140 -25.93 -16.12 -14.30
C ALA A 140 -26.04 -16.13 -15.82
N HIS A 141 -25.24 -15.31 -16.51
CA HIS A 141 -25.18 -15.28 -17.97
C HIS A 141 -24.65 -16.60 -18.53
N ARG A 142 -23.56 -17.13 -17.94
CA ARG A 142 -22.95 -18.42 -18.36
C ARG A 142 -23.94 -19.58 -18.31
N LEU A 143 -24.78 -19.64 -17.27
CA LEU A 143 -25.73 -20.74 -17.11
C LEU A 143 -27.00 -20.58 -17.95
N GLY A 144 -27.22 -19.41 -18.57
CA GLY A 144 -28.41 -19.11 -19.35
C GLY A 144 -29.66 -18.98 -18.48
N MET A 145 -29.55 -18.24 -17.38
CA MET A 145 -30.68 -18.08 -16.46
C MET A 145 -31.71 -17.09 -17.00
N GLU A 146 -32.91 -17.58 -17.32
CA GLU A 146 -33.99 -16.78 -17.92
C GLU A 146 -35.11 -16.45 -16.93
N GLU A 147 -35.36 -17.32 -15.95
CA GLU A 147 -36.45 -17.18 -14.98
C GLU A 147 -36.04 -17.56 -13.55
N ILE A 148 -36.73 -16.98 -12.57
CA ILE A 148 -36.65 -17.38 -11.16
C ILE A 148 -38.03 -17.84 -10.73
N ARG A 149 -38.13 -19.11 -10.33
CA ARG A 149 -39.40 -19.72 -9.89
C ARG A 149 -39.75 -19.42 -8.43
N LEU A 150 -38.78 -18.96 -7.66
CA LEU A 150 -38.95 -18.61 -6.25
C LEU A 150 -39.42 -17.15 -6.10
N PRO A 151 -40.26 -16.85 -5.10
CA PRO A 151 -40.60 -15.47 -4.81
C PRO A 151 -39.35 -14.69 -4.39
N VAL A 152 -39.13 -13.54 -5.03
CA VAL A 152 -38.01 -12.66 -4.68
C VAL A 152 -38.33 -11.94 -3.39
N LYS A 153 -37.46 -12.08 -2.38
CA LYS A 153 -37.56 -11.43 -1.08
C LYS A 153 -36.36 -10.52 -0.88
N TYR A 154 -36.56 -9.22 -1.05
CA TYR A 154 -35.54 -8.24 -0.74
C TYR A 154 -35.34 -8.14 0.78
N ARG A 155 -34.08 -8.21 1.25
CA ARG A 155 -33.75 -8.22 2.69
C ARG A 155 -33.99 -6.88 3.40
N MET A 156 -34.03 -5.77 2.66
CA MET A 156 -34.24 -4.42 3.20
C MET A 156 -33.25 -4.03 4.30
N PHE A 157 -32.01 -4.52 4.23
CA PHE A 157 -30.97 -4.10 5.15
C PHE A 157 -30.59 -2.64 4.89
N PRO A 158 -30.33 -1.84 5.95
CA PRO A 158 -29.76 -0.51 5.76
C PRO A 158 -28.37 -0.63 5.13
N VAL A 159 -28.08 0.23 4.16
CA VAL A 159 -26.73 0.32 3.59
C VAL A 159 -25.81 1.00 4.60
N GLU A 160 -24.76 0.31 5.01
CA GLU A 160 -23.82 0.84 6.00
C GLU A 160 -22.76 1.71 5.31
N LYS A 161 -22.75 2.99 5.66
CA LYS A 161 -21.88 4.03 5.07
C LYS A 161 -20.98 4.73 6.08
N PHE A 162 -20.93 4.26 7.32
CA PHE A 162 -20.18 4.95 8.38
C PHE A 162 -18.69 4.59 8.42
N ASP A 163 -18.29 3.48 7.79
CA ASP A 163 -16.86 3.17 7.67
C ASP A 163 -16.15 4.22 6.79
N PRO A 164 -14.83 4.42 6.92
CA PRO A 164 -14.18 5.53 6.24
C PRO A 164 -13.89 5.29 4.75
N PHE A 165 -13.65 4.03 4.31
CA PHE A 165 -13.10 3.75 2.97
C PHE A 165 -14.01 2.97 2.02
N TYR A 166 -14.91 2.14 2.53
CA TYR A 166 -15.80 1.34 1.71
C TYR A 166 -17.22 1.27 2.30
N ASP A 167 -18.20 1.16 1.43
CA ASP A 167 -19.61 0.97 1.80
C ASP A 167 -19.95 -0.53 1.83
N ARG A 168 -20.92 -0.88 2.68
CA ARG A 168 -21.42 -2.24 2.82
C ARG A 168 -22.91 -2.29 2.52
N ASP A 169 -23.26 -2.94 1.43
CA ASP A 169 -24.63 -3.20 1.01
C ASP A 169 -24.90 -4.71 1.06
N TYR A 170 -25.28 -5.20 2.25
CA TYR A 170 -25.52 -6.63 2.46
C TYR A 170 -26.78 -7.16 1.78
N ASN A 171 -27.59 -6.30 1.15
CA ASN A 171 -28.63 -6.75 0.22
C ASN A 171 -28.01 -7.40 -1.03
N LEU A 172 -26.75 -7.09 -1.34
CA LEU A 172 -26.01 -7.70 -2.45
C LEU A 172 -25.21 -8.95 -2.04
N CYS A 173 -25.25 -9.33 -0.75
CA CYS A 173 -24.40 -10.39 -0.21
C CYS A 173 -25.03 -11.78 -0.38
N ILE A 174 -24.34 -12.65 -1.12
CA ILE A 174 -24.71 -14.06 -1.30
C ILE A 174 -24.14 -15.00 -0.21
N LEU A 175 -23.63 -14.45 0.90
CA LEU A 175 -23.05 -15.21 2.01
C LEU A 175 -21.96 -16.22 1.60
N CYS A 176 -21.18 -15.89 0.57
CA CYS A 176 -20.12 -16.77 0.06
C CYS A 176 -18.97 -17.00 1.05
N GLY A 177 -18.85 -16.18 2.09
CA GLY A 177 -17.82 -16.31 3.13
C GLY A 177 -16.43 -15.83 2.74
N ARG A 178 -16.16 -15.44 1.48
CA ARG A 178 -14.81 -15.00 1.04
C ARG A 178 -14.25 -13.88 1.93
N CYS A 179 -15.03 -12.82 2.18
CA CYS A 179 -14.58 -11.70 3.01
C CYS A 179 -14.23 -12.13 4.45
N VAL A 180 -15.03 -13.00 5.05
CA VAL A 180 -14.81 -13.58 6.39
C VAL A 180 -13.53 -14.43 6.38
N GLN A 181 -13.41 -15.34 5.42
CA GLN A 181 -12.26 -16.23 5.31
C GLN A 181 -10.95 -15.49 5.03
N ILE A 182 -10.96 -14.44 4.21
CA ILE A 182 -9.75 -13.64 3.95
C ILE A 182 -9.33 -12.90 5.22
N CYS A 183 -10.27 -12.26 5.90
CA CYS A 183 -10.02 -11.54 7.14
C CYS A 183 -9.47 -12.45 8.24
N GLU A 184 -9.97 -13.69 8.34
CA GLU A 184 -9.57 -14.66 9.36
C GLU A 184 -8.31 -15.47 8.97
N LYS A 185 -8.30 -16.05 7.77
CA LYS A 185 -7.31 -17.07 7.37
C LYS A 185 -6.07 -16.49 6.73
N LEU A 186 -6.20 -15.39 5.97
CA LEU A 186 -5.08 -14.76 5.29
C LEU A 186 -4.50 -13.59 6.06
N HIS A 187 -5.36 -12.80 6.73
CA HIS A 187 -4.99 -11.57 7.44
C HIS A 187 -4.99 -11.71 8.96
N PHE A 188 -5.55 -12.80 9.51
CA PHE A 188 -5.53 -13.10 10.95
C PHE A 188 -6.05 -11.98 11.86
N LEU A 189 -7.03 -11.21 11.40
CA LEU A 189 -7.71 -10.17 12.18
C LEU A 189 -9.04 -10.67 12.74
N SER A 190 -9.75 -11.52 11.97
CA SER A 190 -11.06 -12.07 12.37
C SER A 190 -12.10 -11.00 12.72
N THR A 191 -11.96 -9.79 12.16
CA THR A 191 -12.90 -8.67 12.36
C THR A 191 -14.29 -9.01 11.80
N LEU A 192 -14.32 -9.68 10.65
CA LEU A 192 -15.54 -10.11 9.97
C LEU A 192 -15.92 -11.53 10.37
N THR A 193 -17.19 -11.75 10.65
CA THR A 193 -17.79 -13.06 10.92
C THR A 193 -19.21 -13.15 10.35
N PHE A 194 -19.79 -14.35 10.38
CA PHE A 194 -21.22 -14.52 10.18
C PHE A 194 -21.95 -14.23 11.49
N VAL A 195 -22.95 -13.36 11.42
CA VAL A 195 -23.86 -13.08 12.53
C VAL A 195 -25.20 -13.75 12.25
N GLU A 196 -25.92 -14.08 13.34
CA GLU A 196 -27.18 -14.81 13.30
C GLU A 196 -27.08 -16.20 12.62
N ARG A 197 -28.22 -16.84 12.35
CA ARG A 197 -28.30 -18.19 11.75
C ARG A 197 -29.49 -18.31 10.78
N GLY A 198 -29.35 -19.20 9.80
CA GLY A 198 -30.40 -19.52 8.84
C GLY A 198 -30.76 -18.32 7.95
N ALA A 199 -32.05 -18.07 7.74
CA ALA A 199 -32.53 -17.02 6.85
C ALA A 199 -32.17 -15.58 7.30
N LYS A 200 -31.72 -15.39 8.56
CA LYS A 200 -31.30 -14.08 9.05
C LYS A 200 -29.77 -13.88 9.01
N SER A 201 -29.03 -14.87 8.53
CA SER A 201 -27.56 -14.78 8.49
C SER A 201 -27.10 -13.60 7.64
N SER A 202 -26.15 -12.84 8.19
CA SER A 202 -25.48 -11.74 7.51
C SER A 202 -24.00 -11.72 7.87
N VAL A 203 -23.21 -10.93 7.15
CA VAL A 203 -21.81 -10.69 7.50
C VAL A 203 -21.75 -9.45 8.39
N GLY A 204 -20.95 -9.49 9.45
CA GLY A 204 -20.80 -8.37 10.36
C GLY A 204 -19.61 -8.54 11.30
N THR A 205 -19.52 -7.67 12.28
CA THR A 205 -18.55 -7.75 13.38
C THR A 205 -19.18 -8.43 14.60
N ALA A 206 -18.34 -8.93 15.51
CA ALA A 206 -18.84 -9.42 16.79
C ALA A 206 -19.55 -8.29 17.57
N PHE A 207 -20.75 -8.58 18.06
CA PHE A 207 -21.59 -7.65 18.83
C PHE A 207 -22.00 -6.36 18.10
N GLY A 208 -21.94 -6.32 16.77
CA GLY A 208 -22.38 -5.16 15.98
C GLY A 208 -21.51 -3.91 16.17
N ARG A 209 -20.25 -4.07 16.59
CA ARG A 209 -19.28 -2.98 16.73
C ARG A 209 -18.92 -2.38 15.37
N SER A 210 -18.47 -1.13 15.34
CA SER A 210 -17.87 -0.56 14.13
C SER A 210 -16.61 -1.33 13.72
N HIS A 211 -16.19 -1.23 12.45
CA HIS A 211 -14.95 -1.88 12.00
C HIS A 211 -13.72 -1.33 12.74
N VAL A 212 -13.73 -0.05 13.10
CA VAL A 212 -12.66 0.58 13.89
C VAL A 212 -12.55 -0.04 15.28
N GLU A 213 -13.68 -0.19 15.99
CA GLU A 213 -13.75 -0.82 17.32
C GLU A 213 -13.45 -2.32 17.28
N ALA A 214 -13.77 -2.99 16.16
CA ALA A 214 -13.48 -4.39 15.93
C ALA A 214 -12.02 -4.65 15.47
N GLY A 215 -11.20 -3.60 15.37
CA GLY A 215 -9.77 -3.72 15.03
C GLY A 215 -9.47 -3.92 13.54
N CYS A 216 -10.33 -3.46 12.65
CA CYS A 216 -10.07 -3.48 11.20
C CYS A 216 -8.90 -2.57 10.84
N SER A 217 -7.92 -3.08 10.09
CA SER A 217 -6.82 -2.30 9.53
C SER A 217 -7.15 -1.59 8.21
N PHE A 218 -8.37 -1.81 7.68
CA PHE A 218 -8.81 -1.29 6.38
C PHE A 218 -7.87 -1.62 5.21
N CYS A 219 -7.27 -2.81 5.21
CA CYS A 219 -6.42 -3.30 4.11
C CYS A 219 -7.16 -3.50 2.77
N GLY A 220 -8.50 -3.54 2.77
CA GLY A 220 -9.34 -3.63 1.56
C GLY A 220 -9.44 -5.01 0.90
N ALA A 221 -8.72 -6.03 1.36
CA ALA A 221 -8.76 -7.36 0.75
C ALA A 221 -10.17 -7.98 0.70
N CYS A 222 -11.02 -7.70 1.69
CA CYS A 222 -12.42 -8.14 1.66
C CYS A 222 -13.24 -7.50 0.52
N VAL A 223 -12.92 -6.25 0.16
CA VAL A 223 -13.54 -5.50 -0.95
C VAL A 223 -13.09 -6.09 -2.28
N ASP A 224 -11.79 -6.35 -2.43
CA ASP A 224 -11.19 -6.85 -3.66
C ASP A 224 -11.75 -8.23 -4.06
N HIS A 225 -11.94 -9.09 -3.06
CA HIS A 225 -12.41 -10.47 -3.26
C HIS A 225 -13.93 -10.66 -3.12
N CYS A 226 -14.71 -9.58 -2.94
CA CYS A 226 -16.16 -9.67 -2.93
C CYS A 226 -16.68 -9.98 -4.35
N PRO A 227 -17.35 -11.13 -4.60
CA PRO A 227 -17.75 -11.53 -5.96
C PRO A 227 -18.96 -10.74 -6.50
N THR A 228 -19.72 -10.09 -5.62
CA THR A 228 -20.91 -9.30 -5.98
C THR A 228 -20.57 -7.81 -5.90
N GLY A 229 -21.42 -6.97 -5.31
CA GLY A 229 -21.12 -5.58 -4.99
C GLY A 229 -21.32 -5.26 -3.51
N ALA A 230 -21.39 -6.27 -2.64
CA ALA A 230 -21.74 -6.07 -1.24
C ALA A 230 -20.72 -5.22 -0.47
N LEU A 231 -19.45 -5.27 -0.86
CA LEU A 231 -18.37 -4.45 -0.32
C LEU A 231 -17.77 -3.65 -1.46
N THR A 232 -17.81 -2.31 -1.40
CA THR A 232 -17.38 -1.44 -2.51
C THR A 232 -16.66 -0.19 -2.00
N GLU A 233 -15.56 0.20 -2.64
CA GLU A 233 -14.81 1.43 -2.32
C GLU A 233 -15.67 2.69 -2.47
N LYS A 234 -15.60 3.64 -1.55
CA LYS A 234 -16.51 4.81 -1.57
C LYS A 234 -16.26 5.78 -2.71
N THR A 235 -15.00 6.11 -2.95
CA THR A 235 -14.59 7.28 -3.74
C THR A 235 -14.82 7.05 -5.24
N ARG A 236 -14.57 5.83 -5.73
CA ARG A 236 -14.53 5.53 -7.17
C ARG A 236 -15.35 4.31 -7.62
N LYS A 237 -16.19 3.73 -6.75
CA LYS A 237 -17.04 2.56 -7.12
C LYS A 237 -17.97 2.76 -8.32
N TRP A 238 -18.24 4.00 -8.74
CA TRP A 238 -19.16 4.30 -9.85
C TRP A 238 -18.46 4.43 -11.22
N GLU A 239 -17.13 4.37 -11.27
CA GLU A 239 -16.35 4.52 -12.51
C GLU A 239 -16.51 3.29 -13.44
N GLY A 240 -16.85 2.12 -12.88
CA GLY A 240 -17.07 0.88 -13.62
C GLY A 240 -15.77 0.22 -14.07
N VAL A 241 -15.84 -0.57 -15.15
CA VAL A 241 -14.70 -1.40 -15.66
C VAL A 241 -13.52 -0.50 -16.07
N PRO A 242 -12.28 -0.81 -15.62
CA PRO A 242 -11.09 -0.11 -16.08
C PRO A 242 -10.81 -0.40 -17.56
N GLU A 243 -10.22 0.57 -18.25
CA GLU A 243 -9.78 0.46 -19.66
C GLU A 243 -8.39 -0.17 -19.76
N SER A 244 -7.55 0.10 -18.78
CA SER A 244 -6.19 -0.41 -18.71
C SER A 244 -5.70 -0.47 -17.27
N THR A 245 -4.56 -1.15 -17.08
CA THR A 245 -3.88 -1.26 -15.79
C THR A 245 -2.39 -1.02 -15.96
N VAL A 246 -1.78 -0.32 -15.01
CA VAL A 246 -0.32 -0.08 -14.99
C VAL A 246 0.23 -0.52 -13.65
N GLU A 247 1.26 -1.37 -13.67
CA GLU A 247 1.99 -1.74 -12.46
C GLU A 247 3.04 -0.69 -12.12
N THR A 248 3.14 -0.31 -10.85
CA THR A 248 4.10 0.70 -10.35
C THR A 248 4.37 0.46 -8.86
N THR A 249 5.09 1.36 -8.20
CA THR A 249 5.45 1.24 -6.78
C THR A 249 4.68 2.26 -5.93
N CYS A 250 4.18 1.83 -4.78
CA CYS A 250 3.53 2.71 -3.82
C CYS A 250 4.54 3.70 -3.20
N PRO A 251 4.30 5.02 -3.27
CA PRO A 251 5.25 6.04 -2.80
C PRO A 251 5.12 6.37 -1.31
N TYR A 252 4.14 5.81 -0.60
CA TYR A 252 3.74 6.36 0.71
C TYR A 252 4.63 5.93 1.87
N CYS A 253 5.47 4.90 1.72
CA CYS A 253 6.38 4.48 2.77
C CYS A 253 7.55 3.72 2.19
N ALA A 254 8.63 3.60 2.96
CA ALA A 254 9.86 2.96 2.53
C ALA A 254 9.73 1.48 2.16
N ALA A 255 8.61 0.79 2.48
CA ALA A 255 8.42 -0.60 2.09
C ALA A 255 8.49 -0.81 0.56
N GLY A 256 7.96 0.12 -0.24
CA GLY A 256 7.97 0.01 -1.70
C GLY A 256 7.10 -1.14 -2.23
N CYS A 257 5.85 -1.25 -1.76
CA CYS A 257 4.89 -2.27 -2.20
C CYS A 257 4.61 -2.17 -3.71
N SER A 258 4.50 -3.32 -4.39
CA SER A 258 4.02 -3.37 -5.78
C SER A 258 2.52 -3.11 -5.84
N ILE A 259 2.09 -2.22 -6.72
CA ILE A 259 0.69 -1.85 -6.93
C ILE A 259 0.32 -1.89 -8.40
N GLN A 260 -0.93 -2.21 -8.69
CA GLN A 260 -1.54 -2.13 -10.01
C GLN A 260 -2.60 -1.03 -9.99
N LEU A 261 -2.34 0.06 -10.72
CA LEU A 261 -3.27 1.16 -10.89
C LEU A 261 -4.27 0.84 -12.00
N GLN A 262 -5.55 1.00 -11.69
CA GLN A 262 -6.65 0.85 -12.64
C GLN A 262 -6.99 2.20 -13.26
N ILE A 263 -7.04 2.28 -14.59
CA ILE A 263 -7.18 3.55 -15.31
C ILE A 263 -8.46 3.56 -16.13
N LYS A 264 -9.13 4.72 -16.14
CA LYS A 264 -10.26 5.00 -17.01
C LYS A 264 -10.38 6.49 -17.28
N ASN A 265 -10.67 6.88 -18.52
CA ASN A 265 -10.84 8.30 -18.90
C ASN A 265 -9.63 9.17 -18.51
N GLY A 266 -8.41 8.62 -18.59
CA GLY A 266 -7.18 9.32 -18.19
C GLY A 266 -7.04 9.59 -16.68
N THR A 267 -7.84 8.92 -15.83
CA THR A 267 -7.78 9.05 -14.37
C THR A 267 -7.54 7.70 -13.69
N VAL A 268 -6.94 7.72 -12.51
CA VAL A 268 -6.74 6.51 -11.69
C VAL A 268 -8.00 6.22 -10.89
N ILE A 269 -8.69 5.13 -11.19
CA ILE A 269 -9.98 4.77 -10.57
C ILE A 269 -9.86 3.72 -9.45
N GLY A 270 -8.70 3.09 -9.31
CA GLY A 270 -8.45 2.08 -8.28
C GLY A 270 -6.97 1.73 -8.14
N SER A 271 -6.62 1.12 -7.01
CA SER A 271 -5.29 0.59 -6.72
C SER A 271 -5.44 -0.81 -6.12
N LEU A 272 -4.83 -1.80 -6.75
CA LEU A 272 -4.83 -3.20 -6.29
C LEU A 272 -3.38 -3.66 -6.03
N PRO A 273 -3.16 -4.77 -5.29
CA PRO A 273 -1.83 -5.37 -5.19
C PRO A 273 -1.27 -5.71 -6.58
N GLY A 274 -0.01 -5.38 -6.84
CA GLY A 274 0.68 -5.73 -8.10
C GLY A 274 1.09 -7.21 -8.17
N SER A 275 1.59 -7.63 -9.33
CA SER A 275 2.04 -9.01 -9.57
C SER A 275 3.23 -9.43 -8.71
N ASP A 276 4.16 -8.50 -8.45
CA ASP A 276 5.32 -8.74 -7.59
C ASP A 276 4.94 -8.74 -6.10
N ALA A 277 4.87 -9.94 -5.53
CA ALA A 277 4.54 -10.17 -4.13
C ALA A 277 5.78 -10.21 -3.19
N SER A 278 7.01 -9.94 -3.69
CA SER A 278 8.23 -10.10 -2.89
C SER A 278 8.31 -9.17 -1.69
N VAL A 279 7.64 -8.02 -1.72
CA VAL A 279 7.59 -7.10 -0.58
C VAL A 279 6.37 -7.41 0.28
N ASN A 280 5.19 -7.24 -0.30
CA ASN A 280 3.92 -7.11 0.42
C ASN A 280 3.04 -8.38 0.40
N SER A 281 3.57 -9.51 -0.06
CA SER A 281 2.86 -10.80 -0.08
C SER A 281 1.48 -10.74 -0.75
N GLY A 282 1.31 -9.88 -1.76
CA GLY A 282 0.04 -9.65 -2.45
C GLY A 282 -1.01 -8.86 -1.66
N ASN A 283 -0.63 -8.11 -0.62
CA ASN A 283 -1.53 -7.33 0.22
C ASN A 283 -1.18 -5.85 0.21
N LEU A 284 -2.13 -4.97 0.51
CA LEU A 284 -1.87 -3.55 0.69
C LEU A 284 -2.33 -3.07 2.06
N CYS A 285 -1.78 -1.94 2.48
CA CYS A 285 -2.30 -1.18 3.60
C CYS A 285 -3.35 -0.16 3.12
N VAL A 286 -4.05 0.47 4.07
CA VAL A 286 -5.12 1.44 3.77
C VAL A 286 -4.63 2.59 2.85
N HIS A 287 -3.39 3.05 3.05
CA HIS A 287 -2.80 4.12 2.25
C HIS A 287 -2.66 3.73 0.78
N GLY A 288 -2.02 2.58 0.51
CA GLY A 288 -1.80 2.10 -0.85
C GLY A 288 -3.07 1.66 -1.56
N ARG A 289 -4.07 1.17 -0.80
CA ARG A 289 -5.33 0.66 -1.36
C ARG A 289 -6.35 1.75 -1.67
N PHE A 290 -6.55 2.70 -0.75
CA PHE A 290 -7.61 3.71 -0.83
C PHE A 290 -7.08 5.15 -0.97
N GLY A 291 -5.89 5.44 -0.43
CA GLY A 291 -5.36 6.81 -0.44
C GLY A 291 -4.90 7.30 -1.82
N ILE A 292 -4.51 6.41 -2.73
CA ILE A 292 -3.98 6.77 -4.05
C ILE A 292 -4.99 7.54 -4.90
N THR A 293 -6.23 7.06 -4.98
CA THR A 293 -7.25 7.65 -5.86
C THR A 293 -7.65 9.06 -5.42
N GLU A 294 -7.67 9.32 -4.10
CA GLU A 294 -7.97 10.65 -3.54
C GLU A 294 -6.82 11.63 -3.73
N VAL A 295 -5.58 11.18 -3.56
CA VAL A 295 -4.38 12.02 -3.75
C VAL A 295 -4.22 12.35 -5.24
N VAL A 296 -4.08 11.35 -6.10
CA VAL A 296 -3.82 11.54 -7.54
C VAL A 296 -4.83 12.44 -8.21
N ASN A 297 -6.11 12.20 -7.96
CA ASN A 297 -7.20 12.92 -8.61
C ASN A 297 -7.72 14.11 -7.79
N SER A 298 -6.98 14.57 -6.79
CA SER A 298 -7.44 15.68 -5.93
C SER A 298 -7.66 16.94 -6.77
N PRO A 299 -8.80 17.64 -6.61
CA PRO A 299 -9.04 18.91 -7.30
C PRO A 299 -8.09 20.02 -6.83
N ALA A 300 -7.46 19.87 -5.67
CA ALA A 300 -6.49 20.82 -5.11
C ALA A 300 -5.12 20.77 -5.80
N ARG A 301 -4.88 19.85 -6.74
CA ARG A 301 -3.62 19.74 -7.47
C ARG A 301 -3.28 21.03 -8.21
N LEU A 302 -2.03 21.48 -8.09
CA LEU A 302 -1.49 22.59 -8.85
C LEU A 302 -1.40 22.21 -10.34
N LYS A 303 -1.86 23.10 -11.22
CA LYS A 303 -1.99 22.82 -12.66
C LYS A 303 -1.16 23.74 -13.54
N LYS A 304 -0.82 24.94 -13.09
CA LYS A 304 -0.12 25.95 -13.87
C LYS A 304 0.88 26.71 -12.99
N PRO A 305 2.03 27.10 -13.53
CA PRO A 305 2.93 28.02 -12.84
C PRO A 305 2.20 29.31 -12.50
N TRP A 306 2.54 29.87 -11.35
CA TRP A 306 2.05 31.17 -10.95
C TRP A 306 3.10 31.89 -10.14
N ARG A 307 3.05 33.23 -10.17
CA ARG A 307 3.91 34.11 -9.38
C ARG A 307 3.09 35.08 -8.56
N LEU A 308 3.70 35.60 -7.49
CA LEU A 308 3.10 36.61 -6.65
C LEU A 308 3.35 38.01 -7.26
N VAL A 309 2.27 38.76 -7.46
CA VAL A 309 2.29 40.14 -7.99
C VAL A 309 1.41 41.00 -7.09
N GLU A 310 1.99 42.00 -6.42
CA GLU A 310 1.26 42.89 -5.49
C GLU A 310 0.38 42.14 -4.47
N GLY A 311 0.89 40.99 -3.97
CA GLY A 311 0.18 40.15 -3.00
C GLY A 311 -0.91 39.25 -3.60
N ARG A 312 -1.01 39.13 -4.93
CA ARG A 312 -1.96 38.25 -5.62
C ARG A 312 -1.23 37.20 -6.46
N SER A 313 -1.67 35.95 -6.39
CA SER A 313 -1.18 34.87 -7.26
C SER A 313 -1.71 35.08 -8.68
N MET A 314 -0.80 35.17 -9.66
CA MET A 314 -1.12 35.30 -11.07
C MET A 314 -0.47 34.16 -11.85
N ASP A 315 -1.28 33.42 -12.62
CA ASP A 315 -0.80 32.40 -13.56
C ASP A 315 0.23 33.01 -14.52
N CYS A 316 1.31 32.27 -14.82
CA CYS A 316 2.29 32.64 -15.83
C CYS A 316 2.66 31.46 -16.75
N PRO A 317 3.10 31.72 -17.99
CA PRO A 317 3.67 30.70 -18.86
C PRO A 317 4.93 30.07 -18.26
N TRP A 318 5.26 28.85 -18.67
CA TRP A 318 6.46 28.15 -18.20
C TRP A 318 7.75 28.88 -18.55
N GLU A 319 7.82 29.50 -19.74
CA GLU A 319 8.99 30.26 -20.16
C GLU A 319 9.28 31.43 -19.21
N GLU A 320 8.23 32.16 -18.80
CA GLU A 320 8.34 33.25 -17.81
C GLU A 320 8.69 32.72 -16.43
N ALA A 321 8.07 31.63 -15.99
CA ALA A 321 8.33 31.03 -14.68
C ALA A 321 9.78 30.52 -14.54
N ILE A 322 10.30 29.83 -15.56
CA ILE A 322 11.67 29.33 -15.60
C ILE A 322 12.65 30.50 -15.66
N GLU A 323 12.37 31.53 -16.46
CA GLU A 323 13.19 32.74 -16.51
C GLU A 323 13.25 33.45 -15.16
N LEU A 324 12.11 33.60 -14.47
CA LEU A 324 12.07 34.22 -13.16
C LEU A 324 12.85 33.42 -12.11
N ALA A 325 12.69 32.09 -12.09
CA ALA A 325 13.46 31.20 -11.22
C ALA A 325 14.96 31.33 -11.48
N ALA A 326 15.38 31.24 -12.75
CA ALA A 326 16.78 31.35 -13.15
C ALA A 326 17.37 32.71 -12.78
N CYS A 327 16.68 33.82 -13.10
CA CYS A 327 17.11 35.17 -12.74
C CYS A 327 17.30 35.31 -11.23
N LYS A 328 16.34 34.86 -10.41
CA LYS A 328 16.43 34.96 -8.95
C LYS A 328 17.58 34.15 -8.37
N LEU A 329 17.82 32.95 -8.91
CA LEU A 329 18.94 32.10 -8.48
C LEU A 329 20.31 32.67 -8.92
N VAL A 330 20.41 33.29 -10.10
CA VAL A 330 21.65 33.94 -10.59
C VAL A 330 21.94 35.25 -9.86
N GLU A 331 20.92 36.06 -9.59
CA GLU A 331 21.05 37.34 -8.86
C GLU A 331 21.43 37.13 -7.38
N CYS A 332 21.12 35.95 -6.83
CA CYS A 332 21.37 35.63 -5.44
C CYS A 332 22.89 35.55 -5.15
N PRO A 333 23.40 36.27 -4.13
CA PRO A 333 24.80 36.16 -3.75
C PRO A 333 25.19 34.73 -3.35
N PRO A 334 26.43 34.29 -3.60
CA PRO A 334 26.90 32.98 -3.15
C PRO A 334 26.69 32.78 -1.64
N GLY A 335 26.10 31.64 -1.25
CA GLY A 335 25.78 31.32 0.14
C GLY A 335 24.51 31.98 0.69
N LYS A 336 23.75 32.73 -0.14
CA LYS A 336 22.44 33.30 0.21
C LYS A 336 21.25 32.54 -0.38
N ALA A 337 21.52 31.55 -1.22
CA ALA A 337 20.52 30.61 -1.77
C ALA A 337 20.55 29.29 -0.99
N ALA A 338 19.38 28.69 -0.78
CA ALA A 338 19.25 27.35 -0.23
C ALA A 338 18.35 26.48 -1.12
N LEU A 339 18.68 25.19 -1.23
CA LEU A 339 17.86 24.17 -1.87
C LEU A 339 17.33 23.21 -0.80
N GLN A 340 16.02 23.00 -0.76
CA GLN A 340 15.37 22.09 0.17
C GLN A 340 14.64 20.98 -0.58
N LEU A 341 14.99 19.73 -0.32
CA LEU A 341 14.46 18.57 -1.04
C LEU A 341 13.58 17.70 -0.13
N SER A 342 12.55 17.06 -0.71
CA SER A 342 11.87 15.94 -0.06
C SER A 342 12.53 14.62 -0.41
N SER A 343 12.62 13.73 0.58
CA SER A 343 13.04 12.36 0.39
C SER A 343 11.96 11.46 -0.25
N ASP A 344 10.79 12.00 -0.59
CA ASP A 344 9.76 11.31 -1.39
C ASP A 344 10.00 11.43 -2.90
N LEU A 345 10.97 12.25 -3.32
CA LEU A 345 11.30 12.43 -4.73
C LEU A 345 11.96 11.17 -5.32
N PRO A 346 11.70 10.84 -6.59
CA PRO A 346 12.41 9.78 -7.32
C PRO A 346 13.92 9.94 -7.30
N VAL A 347 14.61 8.82 -7.40
CA VAL A 347 16.08 8.73 -7.35
C VAL A 347 16.73 9.62 -8.42
N GLU A 348 16.14 9.66 -9.62
CA GLU A 348 16.64 10.46 -10.74
C GLU A 348 16.46 11.97 -10.49
N ASP A 349 15.34 12.36 -9.88
CA ASP A 349 15.07 13.75 -9.51
C ASP A 349 16.02 14.21 -8.40
N LEU A 350 16.27 13.35 -7.41
CA LEU A 350 17.22 13.60 -6.32
C LEU A 350 18.65 13.76 -6.83
N TYR A 351 19.08 12.86 -7.73
CA TYR A 351 20.38 12.96 -8.38
C TYR A 351 20.53 14.27 -9.16
N LEU A 352 19.54 14.62 -9.98
CA LEU A 352 19.60 15.85 -10.77
C LEU A 352 19.57 17.09 -9.89
N ALA A 353 18.80 17.09 -8.81
CA ALA A 353 18.79 18.17 -7.82
C ALA A 353 20.17 18.34 -7.15
N LYS A 354 20.85 17.25 -6.80
CA LYS A 354 22.23 17.28 -6.29
C LYS A 354 23.20 17.87 -7.31
N LYS A 355 23.15 17.38 -8.55
CA LYS A 355 23.98 17.89 -9.66
C LYS A 355 23.76 19.38 -9.86
N PHE A 356 22.51 19.83 -9.87
CA PHE A 356 22.13 21.24 -9.98
C PHE A 356 22.67 22.08 -8.81
N ALA A 357 22.52 21.59 -7.57
CA ALA A 357 22.99 22.29 -6.38
C ALA A 357 24.52 22.53 -6.40
N HIS A 358 25.30 21.52 -6.79
CA HIS A 358 26.76 21.62 -6.81
C HIS A 358 27.32 22.34 -8.03
N GLU A 359 26.90 21.94 -9.22
CA GLU A 359 27.51 22.39 -10.47
C GLU A 359 27.02 23.79 -10.86
N VAL A 360 25.75 24.09 -10.57
CA VAL A 360 25.11 25.34 -10.99
C VAL A 360 25.01 26.34 -9.83
N LEU A 361 24.40 25.94 -8.71
CA LEU A 361 24.19 26.84 -7.57
C LEU A 361 25.44 27.01 -6.70
N ARG A 362 26.44 26.13 -6.82
CA ARG A 362 27.64 26.07 -5.97
C ARG A 362 27.31 26.07 -4.48
N ILE A 363 26.20 25.44 -4.10
CA ILE A 363 25.83 25.24 -2.71
C ILE A 363 26.74 24.12 -2.17
N PRO A 364 27.57 24.38 -1.15
CA PRO A 364 28.40 23.34 -0.56
C PRO A 364 27.52 22.32 0.15
N ASP A 365 27.96 21.05 0.14
CA ASP A 365 27.40 20.05 1.04
C ASP A 365 27.63 20.45 2.49
N LEU A 366 26.71 20.02 3.36
CA LEU A 366 26.61 20.16 4.82
C LEU A 366 25.58 21.23 5.21
N SER A 367 24.36 20.84 5.61
CA SER A 367 24.12 20.00 6.78
C SER A 367 22.75 19.28 6.81
N GLY A 368 22.72 18.09 7.40
CA GLY A 368 21.48 17.34 7.60
C GLY A 368 20.61 17.98 8.67
N SER A 369 19.37 18.30 8.32
CA SER A 369 18.31 18.72 9.28
C SER A 369 17.26 17.64 9.51
N ASP A 370 17.38 16.48 8.85
CA ASP A 370 16.47 15.35 9.04
C ASP A 370 16.99 14.48 10.21
N PRO A 371 16.23 14.28 11.30
CA PRO A 371 16.69 13.60 12.52
C PRO A 371 17.21 12.17 12.32
N ASN A 372 16.91 11.54 11.17
CA ASN A 372 17.06 10.10 10.95
C ASN A 372 18.44 9.65 10.41
N THR A 373 19.31 10.56 9.95
CA THR A 373 20.65 10.17 9.42
C THR A 373 21.74 10.38 10.45
N SER A 374 21.94 9.37 11.30
CA SER A 374 23.13 9.26 12.16
C SER A 374 24.11 8.23 11.60
N ILE A 375 25.39 8.30 12.00
CA ILE A 375 26.38 7.23 11.73
C ILE A 375 25.85 5.86 12.16
N GLU A 376 25.08 5.82 13.25
CA GLU A 376 24.50 4.58 13.76
C GLU A 376 23.40 4.02 12.85
N PHE A 377 22.68 4.89 12.13
CA PHE A 377 21.73 4.45 11.11
C PHE A 377 22.44 3.90 9.87
N GLU A 378 23.56 4.49 9.46
CA GLU A 378 24.41 3.93 8.39
C GLU A 378 24.90 2.52 8.76
N LYS A 379 25.28 2.28 10.02
CA LYS A 379 25.64 0.94 10.51
C LYS A 379 24.47 -0.04 10.44
N LEU A 380 23.25 0.37 10.82
CA LEU A 380 22.06 -0.49 10.70
C LEU A 380 21.80 -0.94 9.25
N ILE A 381 21.96 -0.02 8.30
CA ILE A 381 21.72 -0.32 6.88
C ILE A 381 22.74 -1.31 6.31
N GLN A 382 23.94 -1.40 6.87
CA GLN A 382 24.91 -2.44 6.47
C GLN A 382 24.39 -3.87 6.72
N HIS A 383 23.41 -4.02 7.60
CA HIS A 383 22.71 -5.28 7.87
C HIS A 383 21.40 -5.43 7.08
N SER A 384 21.15 -4.57 6.09
CA SER A 384 19.90 -4.60 5.31
C SER A 384 19.66 -5.98 4.72
N ALA A 385 18.43 -6.47 4.90
CA ALA A 385 17.98 -7.77 4.41
C ALA A 385 16.65 -7.65 3.65
N SER A 386 16.36 -8.67 2.85
CA SER A 386 15.12 -8.75 2.07
C SER A 386 13.91 -9.13 2.94
N PHE A 387 12.72 -8.79 2.46
CA PHE A 387 11.47 -9.25 3.08
C PHE A 387 11.29 -10.77 3.00
N ASP A 388 11.93 -11.45 2.04
CA ASP A 388 11.98 -12.92 1.99
C ASP A 388 12.78 -13.48 3.16
N GLN A 389 13.92 -12.88 3.51
CA GLN A 389 14.70 -13.28 4.69
C GLN A 389 13.92 -13.06 5.99
N LEU A 390 13.10 -11.99 6.08
CA LEU A 390 12.17 -11.82 7.21
C LEU A 390 11.21 -13.01 7.31
N ARG A 391 10.62 -13.46 6.20
CA ARG A 391 9.67 -14.58 6.15
C ARG A 391 10.29 -15.96 6.42
N ASP A 392 11.61 -16.02 6.48
CA ASP A 392 12.41 -17.21 6.82
C ASP A 392 13.11 -17.13 8.19
N ALA A 393 12.91 -16.04 8.93
CA ALA A 393 13.48 -15.83 10.27
C ALA A 393 12.86 -16.75 11.32
N ASP A 394 13.67 -17.23 12.27
CA ASP A 394 13.24 -18.03 13.42
C ASP A 394 13.12 -17.22 14.72
N CYS A 395 13.69 -16.01 14.76
CA CYS A 395 13.39 -15.01 15.79
C CYS A 395 13.34 -13.60 15.20
N VAL A 396 12.28 -12.84 15.49
CA VAL A 396 12.11 -11.46 15.03
C VAL A 396 11.92 -10.52 16.20
N LEU A 397 12.73 -9.47 16.27
CA LEU A 397 12.54 -8.34 17.17
C LEU A 397 11.92 -7.17 16.40
N VAL A 398 10.75 -6.73 16.83
CA VAL A 398 10.02 -5.59 16.28
C VAL A 398 10.20 -4.39 17.21
N ALA A 399 10.86 -3.33 16.74
CA ALA A 399 11.16 -2.16 17.55
C ALA A 399 10.47 -0.92 16.99
N GLY A 400 9.67 -0.21 17.77
CA GLY A 400 9.15 1.10 17.38
C GLY A 400 8.16 1.10 16.20
N LEU A 401 7.43 0.01 16.00
CA LEU A 401 6.55 -0.18 14.84
C LEU A 401 5.08 -0.27 15.24
N ASP A 402 4.25 0.58 14.63
CA ASP A 402 2.79 0.45 14.63
C ASP A 402 2.31 -0.12 13.29
N THR A 403 1.56 -1.21 13.34
CA THR A 403 1.02 -1.94 12.18
C THR A 403 -0.48 -1.73 11.97
N ARG A 404 -1.14 -0.86 12.76
CA ARG A 404 -2.61 -0.73 12.74
C ARG A 404 -3.16 -0.37 11.36
N TYR A 405 -2.58 0.62 10.71
CA TYR A 405 -3.04 1.17 9.43
C TYR A 405 -1.90 1.28 8.42
N THR A 406 -0.74 1.78 8.84
CA THR A 406 0.51 1.73 8.09
C THR A 406 1.16 0.36 8.28
N PHE A 407 1.80 -0.19 7.24
CA PHE A 407 2.47 -1.51 7.29
C PHE A 407 1.58 -2.67 7.76
N SER A 408 0.25 -2.57 7.64
CA SER A 408 -0.69 -3.58 8.15
C SER A 408 -0.49 -4.98 7.55
N TRP A 409 -0.01 -5.05 6.31
CA TRP A 409 0.32 -6.33 5.67
C TRP A 409 1.47 -7.06 6.37
N MET A 410 2.36 -6.33 7.05
CA MET A 410 3.51 -6.90 7.74
C MET A 410 3.11 -7.61 9.02
N GLU A 411 2.04 -7.17 9.68
CA GLU A 411 1.44 -7.91 10.80
C GLU A 411 0.98 -9.31 10.35
N HIS A 412 0.50 -9.45 9.12
CA HIS A 412 0.11 -10.75 8.57
C HIS A 412 1.32 -11.68 8.41
N ASP A 413 2.44 -11.16 7.90
CA ASP A 413 3.68 -11.93 7.73
C ASP A 413 4.26 -12.35 9.08
N LEU A 414 4.26 -11.46 10.08
CA LEU A 414 4.67 -11.79 11.46
C LEU A 414 3.79 -12.88 12.08
N LYS A 415 2.46 -12.82 11.89
CA LYS A 415 1.54 -13.87 12.37
C LYS A 415 1.77 -15.21 11.66
N ARG A 416 2.11 -15.20 10.36
CA ARG A 416 2.51 -16.42 9.62
C ARG A 416 3.79 -17.02 10.18
N LEU A 417 4.80 -16.20 10.45
CA LEU A 417 6.06 -16.61 11.07
C LEU A 417 5.83 -17.26 12.44
N LYS A 418 5.01 -16.64 13.30
CA LYS A 418 4.66 -17.22 14.59
C LYS A 418 4.00 -18.59 14.46
N ARG A 419 3.10 -18.77 13.49
CA ARG A 419 2.48 -20.09 13.22
C ARG A 419 3.47 -21.14 12.70
N LYS A 420 4.54 -20.72 12.01
CA LYS A 420 5.65 -21.60 11.61
C LYS A 420 6.59 -21.95 12.78
N GLY A 421 6.41 -21.32 13.95
CA GLY A 421 7.21 -21.56 15.15
C GLY A 421 8.29 -20.51 15.43
N ALA A 422 8.34 -19.41 14.66
CA ALA A 422 9.29 -18.33 14.94
C ALA A 422 8.95 -17.60 16.26
N PHE A 423 9.98 -17.26 17.03
CA PHE A 423 9.83 -16.46 18.24
C PHE A 423 9.71 -14.98 17.87
N LEU A 424 8.83 -14.25 18.56
CA LEU A 424 8.54 -12.84 18.24
C LEU A 424 8.70 -12.01 19.50
N ILE A 425 9.44 -10.92 19.40
CA ILE A 425 9.73 -9.97 20.46
C ILE A 425 9.27 -8.60 19.98
N SER A 426 8.68 -7.80 20.87
CA SER A 426 8.40 -6.39 20.58
C SER A 426 9.03 -5.50 21.64
N VAL A 427 9.59 -4.38 21.19
CA VAL A 427 10.06 -3.27 22.02
C VAL A 427 9.32 -2.03 21.55
N ASN A 428 8.33 -1.57 22.31
CA ASN A 428 7.47 -0.47 21.90
C ASN A 428 7.08 0.43 23.08
N GLY A 429 6.86 1.71 22.78
CA GLY A 429 6.12 2.62 23.66
C GLY A 429 4.61 2.41 23.54
N GLY A 430 3.93 2.28 24.68
CA GLY A 430 2.51 1.97 24.71
C GLY A 430 2.19 0.55 24.22
N LYS A 431 0.90 0.20 24.14
CA LYS A 431 0.45 -1.09 23.61
C LYS A 431 -0.07 -0.92 22.18
N LYS A 432 0.62 -1.50 21.21
CA LYS A 432 0.31 -1.50 19.78
C LYS A 432 -0.31 -2.84 19.34
N PRO A 433 -0.95 -2.92 18.16
CA PRO A 433 -1.54 -4.17 17.68
C PRO A 433 -0.55 -5.34 17.58
N VAL A 434 0.69 -5.06 17.15
CA VAL A 434 1.74 -6.07 17.04
C VAL A 434 2.08 -6.71 18.39
N ASP A 435 2.02 -5.95 19.49
CA ASP A 435 2.39 -6.41 20.83
C ASP A 435 1.42 -7.46 21.40
N GLN A 436 0.20 -7.54 20.85
CA GLN A 436 -0.77 -8.57 21.25
C GLN A 436 -0.42 -9.96 20.72
N ASN A 437 0.45 -10.01 19.71
CA ASN A 437 0.77 -11.22 18.97
C ASN A 437 2.21 -11.71 19.18
N VAL A 438 3.00 -11.06 20.03
CA VAL A 438 4.38 -11.50 20.33
C VAL A 438 4.43 -12.57 21.44
N HIS A 439 5.61 -13.14 21.66
CA HIS A 439 5.90 -13.99 22.83
C HIS A 439 6.38 -13.14 24.01
N SER A 440 7.23 -12.14 23.73
CA SER A 440 7.78 -11.23 24.74
C SER A 440 7.56 -9.77 24.32
N PHE A 441 6.85 -9.03 25.16
CA PHE A 441 6.65 -7.58 25.00
C PHE A 441 7.49 -6.84 26.04
N LEU A 442 8.47 -6.07 25.57
CA LEU A 442 9.34 -5.23 26.40
C LEU A 442 8.85 -3.79 26.27
N TYR A 443 8.27 -3.30 27.36
CA TYR A 443 7.74 -1.93 27.39
C TYR A 443 8.87 -0.91 27.51
N ALA A 444 8.99 -0.03 26.52
CA ALA A 444 9.90 1.10 26.57
C ALA A 444 9.10 2.39 26.80
N ARG A 445 9.38 3.11 27.90
CA ARG A 445 8.88 4.48 28.06
C ARG A 445 9.44 5.35 26.94
N GLU A 446 8.72 6.42 26.60
CA GLU A 446 9.17 7.40 25.61
C GLU A 446 10.58 7.91 25.96
N GLY A 447 11.48 7.88 24.98
CA GLY A 447 12.91 8.21 25.14
C GLY A 447 13.75 7.20 25.93
N ASN A 448 13.20 6.05 26.35
CA ASN A 448 13.93 5.02 27.10
C ASN A 448 14.15 3.72 26.30
N ALA A 449 13.88 3.74 24.99
CA ALA A 449 14.00 2.55 24.14
C ALA A 449 15.45 2.04 24.07
N GLY A 450 16.43 2.94 23.91
CA GLY A 450 17.85 2.58 23.92
C GLY A 450 18.27 1.82 25.18
N ALA A 451 17.86 2.29 26.36
CA ALA A 451 18.19 1.63 27.63
C ALA A 451 17.58 0.22 27.74
N VAL A 452 16.33 0.02 27.32
CA VAL A 452 15.69 -1.31 27.33
C VAL A 452 16.39 -2.27 26.38
N ILE A 453 16.82 -1.79 25.22
CA ILE A 453 17.55 -2.60 24.23
C ILE A 453 18.96 -2.92 24.73
N ALA A 454 19.63 -1.97 25.40
CA ALA A 454 20.91 -2.21 26.06
C ALA A 454 20.79 -3.23 27.21
N GLU A 455 19.72 -3.18 28.00
CA GLU A 455 19.45 -4.19 29.05
C GLU A 455 19.22 -5.58 28.45
N LEU A 456 18.50 -5.66 27.33
CA LEU A 456 18.33 -6.91 26.58
C LEU A 456 19.68 -7.45 26.09
N MET A 457 20.54 -6.58 25.55
CA MET A 457 21.89 -6.95 25.13
C MET A 457 22.73 -7.49 26.29
N ASP A 458 22.72 -6.82 27.45
CA ASP A 458 23.46 -7.25 28.64
C ASP A 458 22.91 -8.59 29.18
N THR A 459 21.60 -8.79 29.13
CA THR A 459 20.97 -10.08 29.50
C THR A 459 21.41 -11.20 28.55
N ILE A 460 21.61 -10.90 27.25
CA ILE A 460 22.18 -11.85 26.29
C ILE A 460 23.63 -12.21 26.67
N GLU A 461 24.46 -11.26 27.09
CA GLU A 461 25.88 -11.48 27.46
C GLU A 461 26.07 -12.23 28.75
N THR A 462 25.37 -11.78 29.79
CA THR A 462 25.49 -12.31 31.15
C THR A 462 24.99 -13.73 31.28
N GLY A 463 24.36 -14.28 30.24
CA GLY A 463 23.88 -15.65 30.27
C GLY A 463 22.58 -15.80 31.05
N ARG A 464 22.03 -14.71 31.61
CA ARG A 464 20.87 -14.74 32.53
C ARG A 464 19.69 -15.46 31.89
N THR A 465 19.11 -16.40 32.64
CA THR A 465 17.95 -17.21 32.26
C THR A 465 16.93 -17.17 33.39
N GLY A 466 15.65 -17.06 33.06
CA GLY A 466 14.59 -17.01 34.04
C GLY A 466 13.22 -16.84 33.38
N SER A 467 12.20 -16.55 34.19
CA SER A 467 10.82 -16.47 33.74
C SER A 467 10.40 -15.07 33.28
N SER A 468 11.24 -14.04 33.44
CA SER A 468 10.89 -12.69 33.01
C SER A 468 10.82 -12.59 31.47
N LEU A 469 10.01 -11.66 30.96
CA LEU A 469 9.91 -11.44 29.50
C LEU A 469 11.24 -11.02 28.88
N MET A 470 12.09 -10.31 29.64
CA MET A 470 13.43 -9.91 29.23
C MET A 470 14.35 -11.14 29.05
N GLU A 471 14.35 -12.05 30.02
CA GLU A 471 15.15 -13.27 29.97
C GLU A 471 14.68 -14.22 28.85
N GLN A 472 13.37 -14.36 28.66
CA GLN A 472 12.81 -15.16 27.55
C GLN A 472 13.20 -14.57 26.18
N ALA A 473 13.13 -13.25 26.03
CA ALA A 473 13.56 -12.57 24.80
C ALA A 473 15.06 -12.76 24.56
N ALA A 474 15.88 -12.61 25.59
CA ALA A 474 17.33 -12.80 25.51
C ALA A 474 17.70 -14.25 25.15
N GLU A 475 17.05 -15.24 25.77
CA GLU A 475 17.26 -16.67 25.49
C GLU A 475 16.87 -17.02 24.05
N ALA A 476 15.71 -16.53 23.59
CA ALA A 476 15.26 -16.73 22.22
C ALA A 476 16.25 -16.14 21.20
N LEU A 477 16.72 -14.91 21.41
CA LEU A 477 17.72 -14.27 20.54
C LEU A 477 19.07 -14.97 20.57
N ARG A 478 19.50 -15.52 21.72
CA ARG A 478 20.77 -16.25 21.86
C ARG A 478 20.76 -17.60 21.13
N ASN A 479 19.64 -18.30 21.14
CA ASN A 479 19.49 -19.64 20.54
C ASN A 479 19.03 -19.60 19.06
N CYS A 480 18.67 -18.42 18.58
CA CYS A 480 18.22 -18.16 17.22
C CYS A 480 19.33 -18.39 16.19
N ARG A 481 18.98 -18.95 15.01
CA ARG A 481 19.92 -19.15 13.89
C ARG A 481 19.83 -18.04 12.85
N LYS A 482 18.65 -17.45 12.65
CA LYS A 482 18.35 -16.39 11.67
C LYS A 482 17.62 -15.23 12.36
N PRO A 483 18.32 -14.47 13.24
CA PRO A 483 17.72 -13.34 13.92
C PRO A 483 17.40 -12.23 12.92
N PHE A 484 16.27 -11.56 13.13
CA PHE A 484 15.83 -10.45 12.29
C PHE A 484 15.34 -9.28 13.14
N LEU A 485 15.72 -8.06 12.77
CA LEU A 485 15.27 -6.83 13.41
C LEU A 485 14.41 -6.03 12.43
N LEU A 486 13.22 -5.68 12.88
CA LEU A 486 12.27 -4.87 12.15
C LEU A 486 12.08 -3.56 12.89
N ILE A 487 12.62 -2.48 12.33
CA ILE A 487 12.73 -1.19 13.00
C ILE A 487 11.74 -0.22 12.37
N GLY A 488 10.71 0.13 13.12
CA GLY A 488 9.69 1.08 12.71
C GLY A 488 10.11 2.54 12.96
N PRO A 489 9.32 3.50 12.45
CA PRO A 489 9.73 4.89 12.43
C PRO A 489 9.89 5.54 13.83
N GLU A 490 9.35 4.96 14.91
CA GLU A 490 9.44 5.53 16.27
C GLU A 490 10.87 5.73 16.73
N TYR A 491 11.68 4.72 16.46
CA TYR A 491 13.03 4.66 16.98
C TYR A 491 14.03 5.18 15.97
N LEU A 492 13.62 5.45 14.73
CA LEU A 492 14.51 6.03 13.72
C LEU A 492 14.86 7.50 14.00
N GLY A 493 14.09 8.19 14.84
CA GLY A 493 14.43 9.52 15.35
C GLY A 493 15.19 9.51 16.69
N ASP A 494 15.27 8.35 17.36
CA ASP A 494 15.91 8.18 18.68
C ASP A 494 17.33 7.64 18.52
N ARG A 495 18.31 8.49 18.85
CA ARG A 495 19.74 8.18 18.69
C ARG A 495 20.20 7.02 19.55
N ASP A 496 19.74 6.98 20.79
CA ASP A 496 20.16 5.96 21.73
C ASP A 496 19.54 4.62 21.33
N ALA A 497 18.28 4.64 20.87
CA ALA A 497 17.63 3.46 20.33
C ALA A 497 18.35 2.93 19.07
N ILE A 498 18.66 3.80 18.09
CA ILE A 498 19.41 3.40 16.88
C ILE A 498 20.77 2.82 17.25
N ALA A 499 21.52 3.47 18.13
CA ALA A 499 22.84 3.00 18.55
C ALA A 499 22.76 1.61 19.18
N SER A 500 21.82 1.38 20.11
CA SER A 500 21.62 0.07 20.73
C SER A 500 21.13 -0.99 19.73
N LEU A 501 20.25 -0.63 18.80
CA LEU A 501 19.79 -1.53 17.74
C LEU A 501 20.92 -1.91 16.78
N ALA A 502 21.80 -0.97 16.42
CA ALA A 502 22.96 -1.22 15.57
C ALA A 502 23.91 -2.22 16.23
N GLN A 503 24.24 -2.00 17.50
CA GLN A 503 25.08 -2.91 18.27
C GLN A 503 24.44 -4.30 18.43
N LEU A 504 23.12 -4.36 18.65
CA LEU A 504 22.40 -5.62 18.72
C LEU A 504 22.42 -6.37 17.38
N ALA A 505 22.21 -5.66 16.26
CA ALA A 505 22.27 -6.24 14.91
C ALA A 505 23.66 -6.82 14.61
N ASP A 506 24.73 -6.06 14.87
CA ASP A 506 26.12 -6.48 14.70
C ASP A 506 26.41 -7.78 15.47
N LYS A 507 26.03 -7.80 16.75
CA LYS A 507 26.30 -8.92 17.65
C LYS A 507 25.56 -10.19 17.26
N LEU A 508 24.31 -10.07 16.84
CA LEU A 508 23.49 -11.19 16.42
C LEU A 508 23.73 -11.59 14.96
N LYS A 509 24.44 -10.76 14.18
CA LYS A 509 24.53 -10.85 12.71
C LYS A 509 23.13 -10.95 12.08
N ALA A 510 22.22 -10.11 12.59
CA ALA A 510 20.82 -10.17 12.25
C ALA A 510 20.52 -9.47 10.93
N GLY A 511 19.54 -9.96 10.18
CA GLY A 511 18.98 -9.20 9.06
C GLY A 511 18.17 -8.02 9.58
N VAL A 512 18.29 -6.85 8.95
CA VAL A 512 17.62 -5.61 9.38
C VAL A 512 16.75 -5.05 8.27
N ILE A 513 15.55 -4.60 8.63
CA ILE A 513 14.73 -3.72 7.79
C ILE A 513 14.35 -2.50 8.61
N CYS A 514 14.74 -1.31 8.12
CA CYS A 514 14.33 -0.01 8.66
C CYS A 514 13.17 0.56 7.82
N LEU A 515 12.12 1.02 8.48
CA LEU A 515 10.92 1.55 7.84
C LEU A 515 10.69 3.01 8.20
N PRO A 516 11.43 3.96 7.60
CA PRO A 516 11.13 5.37 7.75
C PRO A 516 9.76 5.73 7.15
N THR A 517 9.21 6.86 7.59
CA THR A 517 7.90 7.35 7.14
C THR A 517 7.93 7.84 5.69
N GLN A 518 9.07 8.35 5.23
CA GLN A 518 9.23 8.87 3.88
C GLN A 518 9.36 7.74 2.85
N GLY A 519 8.77 7.96 1.68
CA GLY A 519 8.61 6.95 0.63
C GLY A 519 9.92 6.45 0.04
N ASN A 520 10.84 7.37 -0.24
CA ASN A 520 12.10 7.11 -0.91
C ASN A 520 13.31 7.57 -0.09
N PHE A 521 13.21 7.44 1.24
CA PHE A 521 14.27 7.81 2.18
C PHE A 521 15.62 7.19 1.80
N ASN A 522 15.65 5.90 1.49
CA ASN A 522 16.89 5.23 1.09
C ASN A 522 17.41 5.74 -0.26
N GLY A 523 16.52 6.13 -1.18
CA GLY A 523 16.92 6.81 -2.42
C GLY A 523 17.66 8.10 -2.13
N ALA A 524 17.11 8.93 -1.25
CA ALA A 524 17.76 10.17 -0.82
C ALA A 524 19.09 9.94 -0.09
N MET A 525 19.21 8.85 0.67
CA MET A 525 20.48 8.50 1.33
C MET A 525 21.54 8.11 0.30
N VAL A 526 21.15 7.26 -0.65
CA VAL A 526 22.02 6.73 -1.70
C VAL A 526 22.50 7.85 -2.63
N THR A 527 21.65 8.82 -2.95
CA THR A 527 22.06 10.02 -3.70
C THR A 527 22.77 11.06 -2.84
N ASP A 528 22.91 10.82 -1.52
CA ASP A 528 23.50 11.73 -0.55
C ASP A 528 22.82 13.11 -0.59
N THR A 529 21.48 13.09 -0.66
CA THR A 529 20.61 14.27 -0.71
C THR A 529 19.82 14.50 0.58
N ILE A 530 19.88 13.59 1.56
CA ILE A 530 19.32 13.81 2.90
C ILE A 530 19.99 15.01 3.62
N ARG A 531 21.19 15.38 3.15
CA ARG A 531 22.04 16.40 3.75
C ARG A 531 21.83 17.82 3.18
N PHE A 532 20.91 18.02 2.24
CA PHE A 532 20.60 19.36 1.71
C PHE A 532 19.61 20.12 2.60
N ILE A 533 20.13 20.75 3.66
CA ILE A 533 19.71 22.07 4.21
C ILE A 533 21.01 22.76 4.73
N HIS A 534 21.16 24.10 4.77
CA HIS A 534 21.97 24.93 5.73
C HIS A 534 22.73 26.13 5.11
N PRO A 535 23.20 27.14 5.92
CA PRO A 535 22.93 27.42 7.34
C PRO A 535 22.31 28.80 7.65
N GLY A 536 21.64 28.88 8.81
CA GLY A 536 21.31 30.12 9.53
C GLY A 536 19.92 30.70 9.20
N GLN A 537 18.98 30.60 10.15
CA GLN A 537 17.64 31.22 10.06
C GLN A 537 17.64 32.75 9.87
N ASN A 538 18.81 33.39 9.75
CA ASN A 538 18.97 34.81 9.52
C ASN A 538 19.69 35.08 8.20
N GLY A 539 18.92 35.49 7.19
CA GLY A 539 19.45 36.19 6.01
C GLY A 539 19.64 35.35 4.75
N LEU A 540 18.77 34.37 4.46
CA LEU A 540 18.65 33.79 3.11
C LEU A 540 17.86 34.73 2.21
N ASP A 541 18.38 34.96 1.00
CA ASP A 541 17.74 35.81 0.00
C ASP A 541 16.79 34.99 -0.88
N VAL A 542 17.16 33.73 -1.20
CA VAL A 542 16.34 32.83 -2.01
C VAL A 542 16.27 31.43 -1.38
N LEU A 543 15.05 30.92 -1.21
CA LEU A 543 14.81 29.52 -0.89
C LEU A 543 14.12 28.84 -2.06
N TYR A 544 14.73 27.76 -2.55
CA TYR A 544 14.11 26.89 -3.52
C TYR A 544 13.74 25.56 -2.88
N THR A 545 12.45 25.25 -2.81
CA THR A 545 11.98 23.95 -2.29
C THR A 545 11.47 23.07 -3.42
N ILE A 546 11.85 21.80 -3.38
CA ILE A 546 11.41 20.78 -4.31
C ILE A 546 10.76 19.66 -3.52
N GLY A 547 9.49 19.45 -3.78
CA GLY A 547 8.72 18.40 -3.18
C GLY A 547 8.48 18.56 -1.68
N SER A 548 8.77 19.71 -1.07
CA SER A 548 8.62 19.94 0.37
C SER A 548 8.13 21.35 0.67
N GLN A 549 7.41 21.53 1.78
CA GLN A 549 6.99 22.84 2.26
C GLN A 549 8.18 23.64 2.79
N PRO A 550 8.26 24.96 2.57
CA PRO A 550 9.33 25.79 3.12
C PRO A 550 9.44 25.67 4.64
N LYS A 551 10.60 25.26 5.18
CA LYS A 551 10.82 25.19 6.64
C LYS A 551 11.35 26.49 7.24
N THR A 552 11.65 27.48 6.42
CA THR A 552 12.25 28.75 6.84
C THR A 552 11.73 29.90 5.99
N THR A 553 11.66 31.09 6.58
CA THR A 553 11.25 32.32 5.89
C THR A 553 12.46 32.96 5.20
N THR A 554 12.26 33.44 3.96
CA THR A 554 13.31 34.05 3.15
C THR A 554 12.80 35.26 2.38
N GLY A 555 13.70 35.97 1.69
CA GLY A 555 13.33 37.11 0.83
C GLY A 555 12.54 36.72 -0.42
N TYR A 556 12.79 35.54 -0.98
CA TYR A 556 12.10 35.02 -2.17
C TYR A 556 12.01 33.50 -2.14
N THR A 557 10.80 32.96 -2.16
CA THR A 557 10.56 31.51 -2.09
C THR A 557 10.05 30.96 -3.43
N ILE A 558 10.83 30.05 -4.01
CA ILE A 558 10.44 29.22 -5.16
C ILE A 558 9.94 27.88 -4.62
N TYR A 559 8.69 27.52 -4.93
CA TYR A 559 8.06 26.27 -4.52
C TYR A 559 7.76 25.38 -5.72
N GLN A 560 8.47 24.27 -5.84
CA GLN A 560 8.19 23.21 -6.80
C GLN A 560 7.44 22.07 -6.11
N GLY A 561 6.16 21.87 -6.46
CA GLY A 561 5.33 20.89 -5.76
C GLY A 561 3.98 20.61 -6.41
N ALA A 562 3.31 19.57 -5.92
CA ALA A 562 2.08 19.05 -6.53
C ALA A 562 0.80 19.67 -5.95
N TYR A 563 0.89 20.29 -4.76
CA TYR A 563 -0.23 20.84 -4.01
C TYR A 563 0.08 22.25 -3.51
N PRO A 564 -0.94 23.10 -3.31
CA PRO A 564 -0.75 24.37 -2.63
C PRO A 564 -0.24 24.13 -1.21
N VAL A 565 0.55 25.08 -0.70
CA VAL A 565 1.04 25.08 0.67
C VAL A 565 0.20 26.08 1.49
N GLU A 566 -0.33 25.63 2.62
CA GLU A 566 -1.00 26.50 3.60
C GLU A 566 0.04 27.18 4.49
N ASP A 567 -0.23 28.40 4.95
CA ASP A 567 0.54 29.11 5.99
C ASP A 567 2.01 29.45 5.64
N HIS A 568 2.40 29.41 4.36
CA HIS A 568 3.74 29.78 3.90
C HIS A 568 3.70 30.82 2.78
N HIS A 569 4.64 31.76 2.79
CA HIS A 569 4.80 32.77 1.73
C HIS A 569 5.56 32.17 0.54
N ILE A 570 4.92 32.16 -0.63
CA ILE A 570 5.46 31.64 -1.88
C ILE A 570 5.44 32.76 -2.94
N ASP A 571 6.60 33.04 -3.54
CA ASP A 571 6.73 34.08 -4.56
C ASP A 571 6.60 33.52 -5.99
N LEU A 572 7.04 32.28 -6.19
CA LEU A 572 6.95 31.55 -7.46
C LEU A 572 6.58 30.09 -7.19
N CYS A 573 5.57 29.59 -7.88
CA CYS A 573 5.14 28.21 -7.80
C CYS A 573 5.31 27.48 -9.13
N LEU A 574 5.92 26.29 -9.08
CA LEU A 574 6.22 25.43 -10.21
C LEU A 574 5.51 24.07 -10.01
N PRO A 575 4.37 23.81 -10.66
CA PRO A 575 3.61 22.58 -10.47
C PRO A 575 4.35 21.34 -10.98
N THR A 576 4.35 20.29 -10.17
CA THR A 576 5.03 19.03 -10.50
C THR A 576 4.09 17.83 -10.72
N ALA A 577 4.55 16.89 -11.54
CA ALA A 577 3.93 15.59 -11.74
C ALA A 577 4.16 14.67 -10.52
N MET A 578 3.14 13.86 -10.18
CA MET A 578 3.25 12.86 -9.11
C MET A 578 3.71 11.50 -9.64
N PHE A 579 3.97 10.56 -8.72
CA PHE A 579 4.47 9.21 -9.03
C PHE A 579 3.66 8.43 -10.10
N SER A 580 2.36 8.67 -10.22
CA SER A 580 1.50 8.04 -11.24
C SER A 580 1.54 8.73 -12.59
N GLU A 581 2.23 9.86 -12.71
CA GLU A 581 2.22 10.76 -13.87
C GLU A 581 3.58 10.85 -14.57
N ARG A 582 4.58 10.13 -14.06
CA ARG A 582 5.95 10.13 -14.53
C ARG A 582 6.61 8.77 -14.39
N ASN A 583 7.67 8.57 -15.14
CA ASN A 583 8.60 7.45 -14.94
C ASN A 583 9.70 7.85 -13.95
N GLY A 584 10.33 6.85 -13.33
CA GLY A 584 11.48 7.02 -12.45
C GLY A 584 11.69 5.79 -11.59
N SER A 585 12.36 5.95 -10.45
CA SER A 585 12.53 4.86 -9.51
C SER A 585 12.65 5.31 -8.06
N PHE A 586 12.39 4.36 -7.16
CA PHE A 586 12.63 4.46 -5.72
C PHE A 586 13.57 3.37 -5.24
N ILE A 587 14.21 3.57 -4.09
CA ILE A 587 14.95 2.54 -3.37
C ILE A 587 14.17 2.26 -2.09
N ASN A 588 13.68 1.03 -1.96
CA ASN A 588 12.88 0.61 -0.82
C ASN A 588 13.75 0.20 0.39
N ALA A 589 13.10 -0.30 1.43
CA ALA A 589 13.70 -0.66 2.72
C ALA A 589 14.71 -1.83 2.65
N GLU A 590 14.63 -2.70 1.64
CA GLU A 590 15.59 -3.76 1.35
C GLU A 590 16.70 -3.30 0.36
N LEU A 591 16.85 -1.99 0.19
CA LEU A 591 17.80 -1.34 -0.74
C LEU A 591 17.65 -1.75 -2.20
N ARG A 592 16.47 -2.23 -2.60
CA ARG A 592 16.18 -2.62 -3.97
C ARG A 592 15.58 -1.43 -4.73
N ARG A 593 16.09 -1.20 -5.95
CA ARG A 593 15.51 -0.25 -6.90
C ARG A 593 14.16 -0.77 -7.40
N ARG A 594 13.12 0.04 -7.25
CA ARG A 594 11.72 -0.22 -7.60
C ARG A 594 11.30 0.76 -8.70
N PRO A 595 10.64 0.29 -9.76
CA PRO A 595 10.23 1.16 -10.86
C PRO A 595 9.02 2.01 -10.46
N LEU A 596 8.99 3.24 -10.96
CA LEU A 596 7.81 4.06 -11.10
C LEU A 596 7.46 4.12 -12.58
N ASN A 597 6.27 3.63 -12.91
CA ASN A 597 5.74 3.66 -14.27
C ASN A 597 4.60 4.67 -14.35
N LYS A 598 4.66 5.53 -15.36
CA LYS A 598 3.62 6.50 -15.69
C LYS A 598 2.31 5.77 -16.02
N ALA A 599 1.24 6.15 -15.34
CA ALA A 599 -0.11 5.61 -15.51
C ALA A 599 -1.07 6.61 -16.18
N VAL A 600 -0.94 7.89 -15.87
CA VAL A 600 -1.80 8.97 -16.40
C VAL A 600 -0.96 10.20 -16.77
N GLU A 601 -1.56 11.17 -17.47
CA GLU A 601 -0.89 12.44 -17.76
C GLU A 601 -0.94 13.37 -16.53
N PRO A 602 0.11 14.21 -16.32
CA PRO A 602 0.06 15.25 -15.29
C PRO A 602 -1.11 16.22 -15.49
N PRO A 603 -1.68 16.80 -14.42
CA PRO A 603 -2.81 17.70 -14.55
C PRO A 603 -2.39 19.08 -15.10
N GLY A 604 -3.09 19.53 -16.15
CA GLY A 604 -2.87 20.84 -16.73
C GLY A 604 -1.51 20.94 -17.44
N LEU A 605 -0.64 21.82 -16.95
CA LEU A 605 0.70 22.07 -17.44
C LEU A 605 1.78 21.58 -16.46
N ALA A 606 1.44 20.79 -15.44
CA ALA A 606 2.44 20.24 -14.52
C ALA A 606 3.46 19.37 -15.27
N MET A 607 4.73 19.41 -14.85
CA MET A 607 5.82 18.64 -15.47
C MET A 607 6.58 17.83 -14.42
N PRO A 608 7.25 16.72 -14.76
CA PRO A 608 8.15 16.00 -13.86
C PRO A 608 9.23 16.90 -13.24
N ASP A 609 9.63 16.58 -12.01
CA ASP A 609 10.57 17.42 -11.24
C ASP A 609 11.89 17.64 -12.00
N TRP A 610 12.46 16.58 -12.59
CA TRP A 610 13.70 16.68 -13.37
C TRP A 610 13.62 17.65 -14.55
N GLN A 611 12.47 17.74 -15.24
CA GLN A 611 12.31 18.64 -16.38
C GLN A 611 12.38 20.10 -15.94
N ILE A 612 11.79 20.41 -14.78
CA ILE A 612 11.81 21.76 -14.21
C ILE A 612 13.24 22.13 -13.81
N ILE A 613 13.94 21.24 -13.12
CA ILE A 613 15.34 21.44 -12.71
C ILE A 613 16.24 21.63 -13.94
N ALA A 614 16.14 20.74 -14.92
CA ALA A 614 16.91 20.81 -16.17
C ALA A 614 16.66 22.12 -16.93
N SER A 615 15.41 22.54 -17.03
CA SER A 615 15.04 23.78 -17.74
C SER A 615 15.61 25.02 -17.06
N ILE A 616 15.56 25.09 -15.72
CA ILE A 616 16.17 26.18 -14.95
C ILE A 616 17.68 26.16 -15.13
N ALA A 617 18.33 25.00 -15.02
CA ALA A 617 19.77 24.86 -15.20
C ALA A 617 20.23 25.33 -16.60
N VAL A 618 19.54 24.90 -17.66
CA VAL A 618 19.81 25.32 -19.04
C VAL A 618 19.60 26.83 -19.20
N LYS A 619 18.55 27.39 -18.61
CA LYS A 619 18.28 28.84 -18.65
C LYS A 619 19.35 29.64 -17.90
N MET A 620 19.97 29.07 -16.86
CA MET A 620 21.13 29.63 -16.16
C MET A 620 22.45 29.48 -16.94
N GLY A 621 22.43 28.82 -18.12
CA GLY A 621 23.60 28.61 -18.96
C GLY A 621 24.43 27.38 -18.62
N ALA A 622 23.90 26.45 -17.81
CA ALA A 622 24.60 25.20 -17.47
C ALA A 622 24.60 24.20 -18.64
N SER A 623 25.74 23.59 -18.91
CA SER A 623 25.87 22.46 -19.84
C SER A 623 25.62 21.13 -19.14
N GLY A 624 25.16 20.11 -19.86
CA GLY A 624 24.96 18.76 -19.29
C GLY A 624 23.61 18.53 -18.60
N PHE A 625 22.62 19.39 -18.87
CA PHE A 625 21.24 19.28 -18.38
C PHE A 625 20.22 19.08 -19.51
N GLY A 626 20.66 18.80 -20.74
CA GLY A 626 19.80 18.65 -21.92
C GLY A 626 19.16 17.27 -22.07
N TYR A 627 18.62 16.71 -20.99
CA TYR A 627 18.00 15.38 -21.00
C TYR A 627 16.66 15.38 -21.75
N THR A 628 16.41 14.32 -22.52
CA THR A 628 15.14 14.11 -23.23
C THR A 628 14.22 13.12 -22.50
N SER A 629 14.78 12.26 -21.64
CA SER A 629 14.04 11.26 -20.89
C SER A 629 14.66 10.99 -19.52
N VAL A 630 13.90 10.35 -18.62
CA VAL A 630 14.39 9.98 -17.29
C VAL A 630 15.39 8.81 -17.35
N GLU A 631 15.30 7.99 -18.41
CA GLU A 631 16.21 6.88 -18.66
C GLU A 631 17.63 7.36 -18.94
N GLU A 632 17.81 8.48 -19.67
CA GLU A 632 19.13 9.10 -19.88
C GLU A 632 19.78 9.54 -18.55
N ILE A 633 18.98 10.08 -17.62
CA ILE A 633 19.46 10.41 -16.26
C ILE A 633 19.87 9.12 -15.53
N GLY A 634 19.05 8.08 -15.62
CA GLY A 634 19.35 6.77 -15.04
C GLY A 634 20.62 6.12 -15.59
N GLU A 635 20.91 6.29 -16.89
CA GLU A 635 22.15 5.83 -17.53
C GLU A 635 23.37 6.61 -17.01
N GLU A 636 23.28 7.93 -16.91
CA GLU A 636 24.34 8.76 -16.32
C GLU A 636 24.62 8.39 -14.86
N MET A 637 23.58 8.12 -14.07
CA MET A 637 23.71 7.64 -12.69
C MET A 637 24.44 6.29 -12.59
N ASN A 638 24.19 5.37 -13.53
CA ASN A 638 24.82 4.05 -13.56
C ASN A 638 26.31 4.14 -13.94
N ILE A 639 26.70 5.13 -14.74
CA ILE A 639 28.12 5.41 -15.07
C ILE A 639 28.91 5.84 -13.83
N LEU A 640 28.23 6.46 -12.84
CA LEU A 640 28.84 6.91 -11.58
C LEU A 640 29.06 5.79 -10.56
N GLY A 641 28.62 4.56 -10.85
CA GLY A 641 28.88 3.37 -10.03
C GLY A 641 27.74 2.35 -10.11
N ASP A 642 28.10 1.07 -10.01
CA ASP A 642 27.13 -0.02 -9.93
C ASP A 642 26.42 0.08 -8.56
N TRP A 643 25.19 0.59 -8.54
CA TRP A 643 24.32 0.66 -7.35
C TRP A 643 23.71 -0.72 -6.99
N LYS A 644 24.28 -1.79 -7.54
CA LYS A 644 24.00 -3.18 -7.15
C LYS A 644 24.69 -3.47 -5.83
N SER A 645 23.90 -3.41 -4.76
CA SER A 645 23.98 -4.17 -3.49
C SER A 645 25.27 -4.26 -2.66
N ASP A 646 26.47 -3.88 -3.12
CA ASP A 646 27.70 -4.35 -2.46
C ASP A 646 28.67 -3.24 -2.01
N LYS A 647 28.28 -1.97 -2.03
CA LYS A 647 29.16 -0.88 -1.54
C LYS A 647 28.71 -0.29 -0.22
N THR A 648 29.23 -0.90 0.84
CA THR A 648 29.36 -0.36 2.19
C THR A 648 30.41 0.76 2.19
N GLY A 649 30.01 1.98 2.53
CA GLY A 649 30.95 3.08 2.79
C GLY A 649 30.42 4.45 2.40
N ILE A 650 29.68 5.09 3.30
CA ILE A 650 29.39 6.53 3.24
C ILE A 650 29.94 7.14 4.54
N PRO A 651 30.72 8.25 4.53
CA PRO A 651 31.26 8.87 5.73
C PRO A 651 30.21 9.77 6.43
N GLY A 652 30.12 9.70 7.77
CA GLY A 652 29.05 10.36 8.54
C GLY A 652 29.43 11.59 9.38
N LEU A 653 28.43 12.21 10.06
CA LEU A 653 28.44 12.77 11.45
C LEU A 653 27.11 13.49 11.83
N ALA A 654 26.61 13.20 13.04
CA ALA A 654 26.01 14.04 14.13
C ALA A 654 24.92 15.15 13.96
N THR A 655 23.78 14.89 14.65
CA THR A 655 22.97 15.68 15.66
C THR A 655 21.95 16.78 15.33
N ALA A 656 20.65 16.43 15.35
CA ALA A 656 19.56 17.12 16.08
C ALA A 656 18.28 16.23 16.25
N LEU A 657 17.50 16.45 17.31
CA LEU A 657 16.32 15.66 17.76
C LEU A 657 14.99 16.31 17.34
N GLY A 658 13.99 15.49 16.98
CA GLY A 658 12.60 15.91 16.80
C GLY A 658 11.62 14.78 17.16
N ASN A 659 10.62 15.08 17.98
CA ASN A 659 9.63 14.14 18.49
C ASN A 659 8.70 13.63 17.38
N ALA A 660 8.84 12.37 16.98
CA ALA A 660 7.91 11.67 16.09
C ALA A 660 6.78 11.02 16.90
N SER A 661 5.90 11.82 17.49
CA SER A 661 4.65 11.29 18.03
C SER A 661 3.61 11.23 16.90
N ARG A 662 3.43 10.03 16.31
CA ARG A 662 2.28 9.51 15.52
C ARG A 662 2.60 9.16 14.04
N TYR A 663 2.44 7.86 13.69
CA TYR A 663 2.82 7.27 12.39
C TYR A 663 1.78 7.44 11.29
N GLU A 664 1.64 8.67 10.82
CA GLU A 664 0.99 8.94 9.54
C GLU A 664 2.07 9.16 8.47
N PRO A 665 2.03 8.44 7.33
CA PRO A 665 2.96 8.73 6.25
C PRO A 665 2.72 10.13 5.71
N THR A 666 3.81 10.78 5.33
CA THR A 666 3.77 12.10 4.72
C THR A 666 3.92 11.99 3.21
N LEU A 667 3.38 12.96 2.50
CA LEU A 667 3.59 13.12 1.07
C LEU A 667 3.77 14.60 0.78
N TYR A 668 4.93 14.96 0.24
CA TYR A 668 5.31 16.35 0.04
C TYR A 668 5.39 17.16 1.35
N GLY A 669 5.81 16.50 2.44
CA GLY A 669 5.97 17.12 3.76
C GLY A 669 4.68 17.27 4.58
N GLU A 670 3.54 16.80 4.09
CA GLU A 670 2.27 16.82 4.84
C GLU A 670 1.73 15.44 5.15
N PRO A 671 1.06 15.24 6.30
CA PRO A 671 0.38 13.99 6.60
C PRO A 671 -0.72 13.67 5.56
N LEU A 672 -0.83 12.40 5.17
CA LEU A 672 -1.82 11.98 4.16
C LEU A 672 -3.28 12.28 4.56
N SER A 673 -3.62 12.34 5.84
CA SER A 673 -4.95 12.70 6.35
C SER A 673 -5.38 14.08 5.90
N LYS A 674 -4.46 15.02 5.66
CA LYS A 674 -4.82 16.30 5.05
C LYS A 674 -5.44 16.14 3.66
N ARG A 675 -5.21 15.03 2.97
CA ARG A 675 -5.64 14.81 1.58
C ARG A 675 -6.62 13.66 1.39
N VAL A 676 -6.63 12.69 2.29
CA VAL A 676 -7.48 11.50 2.22
C VAL A 676 -8.56 11.58 3.30
N ALA A 677 -9.83 11.69 2.87
CA ALA A 677 -10.94 11.97 3.77
C ALA A 677 -11.10 10.86 4.84
N GLY A 678 -10.98 9.59 4.43
CA GLY A 678 -11.12 8.47 5.36
C GLY A 678 -10.01 8.40 6.42
N LEU A 679 -8.80 8.86 6.11
CA LEU A 679 -7.69 8.89 7.07
C LEU A 679 -7.93 9.93 8.17
N ARG A 680 -8.57 11.07 7.86
CA ARG A 680 -8.96 12.07 8.88
C ARG A 680 -9.82 11.47 9.97
N THR A 681 -10.70 10.54 9.61
CA THR A 681 -11.59 9.86 10.55
C THR A 681 -10.85 8.83 11.42
N LEU A 682 -9.77 8.23 10.89
CA LEU A 682 -8.94 7.28 11.64
C LEU A 682 -7.95 7.96 12.59
N PHE A 683 -7.58 9.21 12.29
CA PHE A 683 -6.66 10.03 13.09
C PHE A 683 -7.36 11.30 13.59
N PRO A 684 -8.41 11.18 14.44
CA PRO A 684 -9.23 12.33 14.86
C PRO A 684 -8.43 13.36 15.66
N GLU A 685 -7.34 12.95 16.31
CA GLU A 685 -6.47 13.85 17.08
C GLU A 685 -5.71 14.85 16.19
N ASN A 686 -5.56 14.56 14.88
CA ASN A 686 -5.02 15.52 13.90
C ASN A 686 -6.02 16.63 13.54
N LEU A 687 -7.29 16.52 13.97
CA LEU A 687 -8.31 17.58 13.87
C LEU A 687 -8.34 18.44 15.15
N ALA A 688 -8.00 17.86 16.30
CA ALA A 688 -8.01 18.54 17.60
C ALA A 688 -6.97 19.67 17.70
N GLU A 689 -5.84 19.58 16.99
CA GLU A 689 -4.85 20.67 16.90
C GLU A 689 -5.35 21.91 16.13
N LYS A 690 -6.52 21.85 15.45
CA LYS A 690 -7.13 22.99 14.76
C LYS A 690 -8.47 23.47 15.34
N GLY A 691 -8.92 22.96 16.49
CA GLY A 691 -10.13 23.47 17.17
C GLY A 691 -11.41 23.36 16.34
N ILE A 692 -11.55 22.31 15.54
CA ILE A 692 -12.78 22.01 14.80
C ILE A 692 -13.44 20.82 15.51
N GLU A 693 -14.51 21.12 16.26
CA GLU A 693 -15.40 20.13 16.91
C GLU A 693 -16.17 19.25 15.92
#